data_AF-A0A812VP74-F1
#
_entry.id   AF-A0A812VP74-F1
#
_cell.length_a   1.000
_cell.length_b   1.000
_cell.length_c   1.000
_cell.angle_alpha   90.00
_cell.angle_beta   90.00
_cell.angle_gamma   90.00
#
_symmetry.space_group_name_H-M   'P 1'
#
loop_
_entity.id
_entity.type
_entity.pdbx_description
1 polymer ?
#
loop_
_entity_poly.entity_id
_entity_poly.type
_entity_poly.pdbx_seq_one_letter_code
_entity_poly.pdbx_strand_id
1 'polypeptide(L)'
;MSYAGLDENGATSIRAEIKLRIPRINEVSHVREARRLLRQELGGCEALRAELVNAGFVEDGSGELTTGLSPLNVFARAARGLLKQPNMEHEQEALGDFKKKFLVCCNRAENDLHWDSEDPQWVRRASMSRRHRFLTTKDVRWQWFNPLVFGMVCEIGEGCDVREALREAEQMKSAALHFAQHCPGWPRDAKDVGLYVNIFGHNNVNSLFIHILDLTVTGPSFAAQTYKNCPLDAVIKVLQEEAQDYTMPRVVSSLAGERKARFSLDALSGGFRGTGGATSLKEELVERVPVLCDAGSFREVRRIFREDCGGCKALKSELTHAGFIDASTGLLTTGTKPFNLFARIAAGEMEQPGMAAEQAALQDFSSSVCVCRNKPENDAHWDSEAAEWVGKASMSARHRFLTTKDLRWTFFNALTLGMSDKDGDPDHPDPASLMESIELLETLKAAALAYVMNMQGWSDKIGLFFHVFGHNSVNSLHLHVVDMSSVGPTFHKLSYKNCPINAVLKVLREELATAQAAERPRVQPKAAAVEETQQAQDAVQELNVAGEVVAVSVATLRRSPPKSFLRALGDGSDNPMLVRDNRGRIFLDFPPDAFKCILNHLRMQHLKPQSTLWCADEETRQLAKSLGFAARCAPSYRLLCATLGVAALCIVLWRK
;
A
#
# COMPACT_ATOMS: atom_id res chain seq x y z
N MET A 1 28.55 2.00 -18.11
CA MET A 1 28.84 0.71 -17.46
C MET A 1 29.24 -0.26 -18.56
N SER A 2 30.45 -0.83 -18.53
CA SER A 2 30.90 -1.81 -19.53
C SER A 2 30.47 -3.22 -19.10
N TYR A 3 29.65 -3.86 -19.92
CA TYR A 3 29.16 -5.24 -19.72
C TYR A 3 30.24 -6.25 -20.11
N ALA A 4 30.45 -7.30 -19.31
CA ALA A 4 31.58 -8.23 -19.47
C ALA A 4 31.21 -9.73 -19.39
N GLY A 5 29.99 -10.11 -19.79
CA GLY A 5 29.61 -11.50 -20.03
C GLY A 5 29.34 -11.78 -21.50
N LEU A 6 30.38 -12.07 -22.30
CA LEU A 6 30.23 -12.46 -23.71
C LEU A 6 29.71 -13.91 -23.78
N ASP A 7 28.71 -14.17 -24.64
CA ASP A 7 28.29 -15.52 -25.02
C ASP A 7 29.29 -16.18 -25.99
N GLU A 8 29.00 -17.39 -26.47
CA GLU A 8 29.85 -18.14 -27.42
C GLU A 8 30.08 -17.38 -28.75
N ASN A 9 29.31 -16.31 -29.01
CA ASN A 9 29.37 -15.47 -30.21
C ASN A 9 29.92 -14.05 -29.92
N GLY A 10 30.35 -13.75 -28.70
CA GLY A 10 30.85 -12.40 -28.37
C GLY A 10 29.76 -11.35 -28.13
N ALA A 11 28.50 -11.75 -27.93
CA ALA A 11 27.40 -10.85 -27.57
C ALA A 11 27.07 -10.97 -26.08
N THR A 12 26.71 -9.87 -25.43
CA THR A 12 26.30 -9.91 -24.01
C THR A 12 24.87 -10.42 -23.92
N SER A 13 24.65 -11.59 -23.29
CA SER A 13 23.31 -12.12 -23.00
C SER A 13 23.01 -12.05 -21.51
N ILE A 14 21.76 -11.79 -21.15
CA ILE A 14 21.27 -11.77 -19.76
C ILE A 14 21.59 -13.12 -19.09
N ARG A 15 21.46 -14.21 -19.85
CA ARG A 15 21.85 -15.55 -19.39
C ARG A 15 23.31 -15.63 -18.97
N ALA A 16 24.23 -15.18 -19.82
CA ALA A 16 25.66 -15.22 -19.55
C ALA A 16 26.03 -14.35 -18.35
N GLU A 17 25.42 -13.17 -18.25
CA GLU A 17 25.66 -12.22 -17.16
C GLU A 17 25.20 -12.77 -15.79
N ILE A 18 23.99 -13.35 -15.72
CA ILE A 18 23.52 -14.01 -14.50
C ILE A 18 24.44 -15.17 -14.12
N LYS A 19 24.84 -16.01 -15.09
CA LYS A 19 25.74 -17.15 -14.83
C LYS A 19 27.11 -16.71 -14.32
N LEU A 20 27.65 -15.63 -14.88
CA LEU A 20 28.94 -15.06 -14.49
C LEU A 20 28.91 -14.52 -13.07
N ARG A 21 27.88 -13.72 -12.74
CA ARG A 21 27.79 -13.03 -11.43
C ARG A 21 27.27 -13.93 -10.31
N ILE A 22 26.49 -14.94 -10.66
CA ILE A 22 25.90 -15.91 -9.73
C ILE A 22 26.32 -17.30 -10.22
N PRO A 23 27.56 -17.75 -9.96
CA PRO A 23 28.07 -19.03 -10.48
C PRO A 23 27.36 -20.26 -9.91
N ARG A 24 26.54 -20.10 -8.87
CA ARG A 24 25.68 -21.13 -8.28
C ARG A 24 24.33 -20.53 -7.93
N ILE A 25 23.24 -21.20 -8.30
CA ILE A 25 21.87 -20.75 -8.04
C ILE A 25 21.03 -21.88 -7.44
N ASN A 26 21.29 -22.18 -6.17
CA ASN A 26 20.71 -23.33 -5.48
C ASN A 26 20.12 -23.02 -4.10
N GLU A 27 20.01 -21.73 -3.73
CA GLU A 27 19.52 -21.30 -2.41
C GLU A 27 18.73 -19.99 -2.52
N VAL A 28 18.00 -19.62 -1.45
CA VAL A 28 17.11 -18.45 -1.38
C VAL A 28 17.85 -17.15 -1.73
N SER A 29 19.06 -16.96 -1.19
CA SER A 29 19.89 -15.77 -1.45
C SER A 29 20.25 -15.63 -2.93
N HIS A 30 20.58 -16.74 -3.60
CA HIS A 30 20.92 -16.74 -5.01
C HIS A 30 19.72 -16.38 -5.89
N VAL A 31 18.52 -16.90 -5.58
CA VAL A 31 17.29 -16.54 -6.30
C VAL A 31 16.98 -15.05 -6.13
N ARG A 32 17.10 -14.53 -4.91
CA ARG A 32 16.89 -13.11 -4.61
C ARG A 32 17.84 -12.23 -5.40
N GLU A 33 19.13 -12.59 -5.43
CA GLU A 33 20.14 -11.84 -6.16
C GLU A 33 19.91 -11.89 -7.67
N ALA A 34 19.55 -13.05 -8.24
CA ALA A 34 19.27 -13.16 -9.68
C ALA A 34 18.09 -12.28 -10.10
N ARG A 35 17.01 -12.26 -9.29
CA ARG A 35 15.84 -11.41 -9.52
C ARG A 35 16.19 -9.93 -9.36
N ARG A 36 17.01 -9.57 -8.37
CA ARG A 36 17.51 -8.21 -8.17
C ARG A 36 18.32 -7.74 -9.38
N LEU A 37 19.28 -8.54 -9.84
CA LEU A 37 20.08 -8.26 -11.03
C LEU A 37 19.20 -8.02 -12.25
N LEU A 38 18.25 -8.92 -12.50
CA LEU A 38 17.34 -8.77 -13.62
C LEU A 38 16.60 -7.43 -13.56
N ARG A 39 15.96 -7.12 -12.42
CA ARG A 39 15.14 -5.91 -12.25
C ARG A 39 15.95 -4.61 -12.29
N GLN A 40 17.12 -4.59 -11.67
CA GLN A 40 17.83 -3.33 -11.39
C GLN A 40 18.95 -3.05 -12.39
N GLU A 41 19.54 -4.08 -12.99
CA GLU A 41 20.80 -3.95 -13.74
C GLU A 41 20.72 -4.49 -15.16
N LEU A 42 19.82 -5.44 -15.45
CA LEU A 42 19.77 -6.14 -16.74
C LEU A 42 18.53 -5.81 -17.59
N GLY A 43 17.93 -4.63 -17.37
CA GLY A 43 16.81 -4.15 -18.19
C GLY A 43 15.45 -4.78 -17.89
N GLY A 44 15.33 -5.53 -16.80
CA GLY A 44 14.06 -6.08 -16.34
C GLY A 44 13.53 -7.20 -17.22
N CYS A 45 12.24 -7.49 -17.03
CA CYS A 45 11.56 -8.58 -17.72
C CYS A 45 11.37 -8.33 -19.21
N GLU A 46 11.32 -7.07 -19.64
CA GLU A 46 11.18 -6.69 -21.04
C GLU A 46 12.43 -7.01 -21.83
N ALA A 47 13.61 -6.68 -21.30
CA ALA A 47 14.88 -7.03 -21.93
C ALA A 47 15.03 -8.55 -22.06
N LEU A 48 14.62 -9.31 -21.04
CA LEU A 48 14.65 -10.77 -21.09
C LEU A 48 13.62 -11.36 -22.06
N ARG A 49 12.40 -10.82 -22.12
CA ARG A 49 11.40 -11.22 -23.13
C ARG A 49 11.92 -10.95 -24.53
N ALA A 50 12.49 -9.77 -24.78
CA ALA A 50 13.08 -9.41 -26.06
C ALA A 50 14.24 -10.36 -26.44
N GLU A 51 15.12 -10.73 -25.50
CA GLU A 51 16.16 -11.74 -25.74
C GLU A 51 15.54 -13.09 -26.16
N LEU A 52 14.48 -13.54 -25.49
CA LEU A 52 13.81 -14.81 -25.83
C LEU A 52 13.05 -14.76 -27.16
N VAL A 53 12.44 -13.62 -27.50
CA VAL A 53 11.79 -13.38 -28.80
C VAL A 53 12.84 -13.41 -29.92
N ASN A 54 13.93 -12.66 -29.77
CA ASN A 54 15.02 -12.62 -30.74
C ASN A 54 15.68 -13.99 -30.93
N ALA A 55 15.76 -14.79 -29.86
CA ALA A 55 16.26 -16.16 -29.91
C ALA A 55 15.22 -17.19 -30.41
N GLY A 56 13.99 -16.77 -30.72
CA GLY A 56 12.92 -17.61 -31.26
C GLY A 56 12.25 -18.54 -30.26
N PHE A 57 12.43 -18.31 -28.95
CA PHE A 57 11.79 -19.10 -27.89
C PHE A 57 10.41 -18.59 -27.49
N VAL A 58 10.13 -17.31 -27.73
CA VAL A 58 8.84 -16.66 -27.47
C VAL A 58 8.33 -16.06 -28.77
N GLU A 59 7.05 -16.20 -29.06
CA GLU A 59 6.40 -15.57 -30.21
C GLU A 59 6.00 -14.14 -29.85
N ASP A 60 6.46 -13.16 -30.63
CA ASP A 60 6.36 -11.73 -30.27
C ASP A 60 4.91 -11.26 -30.09
N GLY A 61 4.04 -11.64 -31.02
CA GLY A 61 2.64 -11.19 -31.04
C GLY A 61 1.73 -11.86 -30.01
N SER A 62 2.00 -13.11 -29.64
CA SER A 62 1.16 -13.88 -28.69
C SER A 62 1.71 -13.88 -27.27
N GLY A 63 3.00 -13.61 -27.09
CA GLY A 63 3.68 -13.76 -25.81
C GLY A 63 3.74 -15.22 -25.34
N GLU A 64 3.51 -16.20 -26.21
CA GLU A 64 3.56 -17.62 -25.89
C GLU A 64 4.92 -18.23 -26.25
N LEU A 65 5.28 -19.32 -25.58
CA LEU A 65 6.45 -20.11 -25.92
C LEU A 65 6.27 -20.79 -27.28
N THR A 66 7.26 -20.65 -28.15
CA THR A 66 7.22 -21.28 -29.47
C THR A 66 7.26 -22.79 -29.33
N THR A 67 6.46 -23.50 -30.14
CA THR A 67 6.46 -24.97 -30.19
C THR A 67 7.16 -25.53 -31.42
N GLY A 68 7.97 -24.71 -32.10
CA GLY A 68 8.77 -25.10 -33.26
C GLY A 68 9.83 -26.17 -32.93
N LEU A 69 10.53 -26.61 -33.97
CA LEU A 69 11.68 -27.52 -33.83
C LEU A 69 13.01 -26.78 -33.72
N SER A 70 13.03 -25.47 -34.03
CA SER A 70 14.22 -24.63 -34.01
C SER A 70 13.85 -23.21 -33.53
N PRO A 71 14.15 -22.84 -32.27
CA PRO A 71 14.68 -23.69 -31.22
C PRO A 71 13.65 -24.72 -30.69
N LEU A 72 14.13 -25.82 -30.11
CA LEU A 72 13.26 -26.88 -29.59
C LEU A 72 12.84 -26.62 -28.14
N ASN A 73 11.56 -26.28 -27.92
CA ASN A 73 10.96 -26.21 -26.59
C ASN A 73 10.23 -27.51 -26.23
N VAL A 74 10.98 -28.50 -25.73
CA VAL A 74 10.44 -29.84 -25.39
C VAL A 74 9.21 -29.77 -24.48
N PHE A 75 9.26 -28.97 -23.40
CA PHE A 75 8.15 -28.90 -22.45
C PHE A 75 6.95 -28.14 -22.99
N ALA A 76 7.14 -27.06 -23.76
CA ALA A 76 6.03 -26.35 -24.41
C ALA A 76 5.32 -27.22 -25.45
N ARG A 77 6.08 -28.02 -26.22
CA ARG A 77 5.52 -29.00 -27.16
C ARG A 77 4.72 -30.08 -26.44
N ALA A 78 5.24 -30.60 -25.33
CA ALA A 78 4.52 -31.56 -24.50
C ALA A 78 3.22 -30.94 -23.93
N ALA A 79 3.29 -29.72 -23.41
CA ALA A 79 2.15 -28.95 -22.89
C ALA A 79 1.04 -28.75 -23.94
N ARG A 80 1.40 -28.53 -25.21
CA ARG A 80 0.47 -28.44 -26.35
C ARG A 80 0.06 -29.80 -26.94
N GLY A 81 0.53 -30.92 -26.39
CA GLY A 81 0.23 -32.26 -26.91
C GLY A 81 0.94 -32.62 -28.22
N LEU A 82 1.91 -31.81 -28.65
CA LEU A 82 2.71 -32.00 -29.88
C LEU A 82 3.91 -32.94 -29.70
N LEU A 83 4.17 -33.36 -28.45
CA LEU A 83 5.18 -34.34 -28.10
C LEU A 83 4.55 -35.34 -27.10
N LYS A 84 4.46 -36.61 -27.51
CA LYS A 84 4.06 -37.71 -26.63
C LYS A 84 5.28 -38.49 -26.20
N GLN A 85 5.32 -38.89 -24.94
CA GLN A 85 6.39 -39.72 -24.37
C GLN A 85 5.86 -41.11 -23.97
N PRO A 86 6.72 -42.13 -23.91
CA PRO A 86 6.34 -43.44 -23.39
C PRO A 86 5.74 -43.34 -21.99
N ASN A 87 4.67 -44.10 -21.72
CA ASN A 87 3.94 -44.15 -20.44
C ASN A 87 3.36 -42.82 -19.95
N MET A 88 3.39 -41.76 -20.76
CA MET A 88 2.95 -40.42 -20.35
C MET A 88 1.49 -40.41 -19.89
N GLU A 89 0.58 -41.11 -20.58
CA GLU A 89 -0.84 -41.19 -20.20
C GLU A 89 -1.03 -41.82 -18.82
N HIS A 90 -0.29 -42.89 -18.52
CA HIS A 90 -0.34 -43.54 -17.21
C HIS A 90 0.22 -42.62 -16.11
N GLU A 91 1.35 -41.97 -16.36
CA GLU A 91 1.94 -41.03 -15.40
C GLU A 91 1.07 -39.78 -15.18
N GLN A 92 0.34 -39.31 -16.20
CA GLN A 92 -0.62 -38.22 -16.02
C GLN A 92 -1.80 -38.58 -15.13
N GLU A 93 -2.19 -39.86 -15.06
CA GLU A 93 -3.30 -40.25 -14.19
C GLU A 93 -2.95 -40.05 -12.70
N ALA A 94 -1.67 -40.20 -12.34
CA ALA A 94 -1.18 -39.95 -10.98
C ALA A 94 -1.26 -38.47 -10.55
N LEU A 95 -1.43 -37.52 -11.49
CA LEU A 95 -1.69 -36.12 -11.14
C LEU A 95 -3.14 -35.89 -10.66
N GLY A 96 -4.07 -36.82 -10.88
CA GLY A 96 -5.48 -36.60 -10.53
C GLY A 96 -6.04 -35.33 -11.19
N ASP A 97 -6.70 -34.47 -10.42
CA ASP A 97 -7.26 -33.21 -10.93
C ASP A 97 -6.19 -32.22 -11.42
N PHE A 98 -4.96 -32.29 -10.90
CA PHE A 98 -3.87 -31.42 -11.33
C PHE A 98 -3.52 -31.60 -12.81
N LYS A 99 -3.85 -32.76 -13.41
CA LYS A 99 -3.63 -33.02 -14.86
C LYS A 99 -4.39 -32.07 -15.77
N LYS A 100 -5.40 -31.35 -15.26
CA LYS A 100 -6.09 -30.28 -16.01
C LYS A 100 -5.16 -29.09 -16.31
N LYS A 101 -4.18 -28.83 -15.44
CA LYS A 101 -3.32 -27.65 -15.48
C LYS A 101 -1.85 -27.97 -15.71
N PHE A 102 -1.39 -29.08 -15.16
CA PHE A 102 0.00 -29.51 -15.21
C PHE A 102 0.17 -30.78 -16.04
N LEU A 103 1.41 -31.07 -16.39
CA LEU A 103 1.82 -32.21 -17.19
C LEU A 103 3.13 -32.76 -16.63
N VAL A 104 3.22 -34.08 -16.46
CA VAL A 104 4.47 -34.79 -16.13
C VAL A 104 5.15 -35.26 -17.41
N CYS A 105 6.46 -35.04 -17.50
CA CYS A 105 7.31 -35.51 -18.58
C CYS A 105 8.44 -36.39 -18.03
N CYS A 106 8.92 -37.33 -18.83
CA CYS A 106 10.10 -38.14 -18.54
C CYS A 106 11.36 -37.57 -19.20
N ASN A 107 12.54 -37.99 -18.73
CA ASN A 107 13.79 -37.74 -19.43
C ASN A 107 13.86 -38.63 -20.69
N ARG A 108 14.93 -38.49 -21.47
CA ARG A 108 15.22 -39.46 -22.53
C ARG A 108 15.49 -40.84 -21.91
N ALA A 109 15.10 -41.90 -22.60
CA ALA A 109 15.18 -43.26 -22.07
C ALA A 109 16.61 -43.66 -21.70
N GLU A 110 17.60 -43.25 -22.50
CA GLU A 110 19.02 -43.47 -22.22
C GLU A 110 19.49 -42.73 -20.95
N ASN A 111 18.98 -41.52 -20.69
CA ASN A 111 19.33 -40.77 -19.49
C ASN A 111 18.72 -41.41 -18.24
N ASP A 112 17.51 -41.98 -18.34
CA ASP A 112 16.88 -42.74 -17.25
C ASP A 112 17.62 -44.06 -17.00
N LEU A 113 18.09 -44.75 -18.05
CA LEU A 113 18.83 -46.01 -17.93
C LEU A 113 20.17 -45.83 -17.20
N HIS A 114 20.86 -44.72 -17.44
CA HIS A 114 22.20 -44.45 -16.91
C HIS A 114 22.21 -43.54 -15.65
N TRP A 115 21.10 -43.47 -14.91
CA TRP A 115 20.94 -42.58 -13.76
C TRP A 115 22.03 -42.78 -12.68
N ASP A 116 22.53 -44.00 -12.49
CA ASP A 116 23.56 -44.40 -11.53
C ASP A 116 24.98 -44.46 -12.12
N SER A 117 25.15 -44.14 -13.41
CA SER A 117 26.44 -44.24 -14.08
C SER A 117 27.44 -43.22 -13.56
N GLU A 118 28.63 -43.69 -13.18
CA GLU A 118 29.79 -42.84 -12.83
C GLU A 118 30.61 -42.42 -14.07
N ASP A 119 30.27 -42.92 -15.26
CA ASP A 119 30.96 -42.57 -16.50
C ASP A 119 30.80 -41.05 -16.77
N PRO A 120 31.91 -40.30 -16.94
CA PRO A 120 31.87 -38.86 -17.21
C PRO A 120 30.97 -38.44 -18.39
N GLN A 121 30.70 -39.32 -19.35
CA GLN A 121 29.79 -39.01 -20.46
C GLN A 121 28.32 -38.89 -20.02
N TRP A 122 27.93 -39.61 -18.96
CA TRP A 122 26.58 -39.64 -18.41
C TRP A 122 26.41 -38.69 -17.23
N VAL A 123 27.46 -38.45 -16.47
CA VAL A 123 27.46 -37.46 -15.38
C VAL A 123 27.09 -36.09 -15.93
N ARG A 124 26.03 -35.47 -15.38
CA ARG A 124 25.36 -34.21 -15.82
C ARG A 124 24.38 -34.32 -16.99
N ARG A 125 24.22 -35.50 -17.62
CA ARG A 125 23.22 -35.75 -18.68
C ARG A 125 22.14 -36.72 -18.23
N ALA A 126 22.54 -37.78 -17.54
CA ALA A 126 21.64 -38.79 -17.00
C ALA A 126 20.71 -38.21 -15.94
N SER A 127 19.65 -38.95 -15.67
CA SER A 127 18.69 -38.63 -14.62
C SER A 127 19.36 -38.56 -13.25
N MET A 128 18.89 -37.66 -12.39
CA MET A 128 19.55 -37.34 -11.11
C MET A 128 19.22 -38.35 -10.00
N SER A 129 18.21 -39.19 -10.21
CA SER A 129 17.83 -40.27 -9.29
C SER A 129 17.23 -41.40 -10.09
N ARG A 130 17.07 -42.57 -9.45
CA ARG A 130 16.44 -43.74 -10.08
C ARG A 130 15.06 -43.42 -10.66
N ARG A 131 14.34 -42.51 -10.03
CA ARG A 131 13.06 -41.98 -10.50
C ARG A 131 13.15 -40.48 -10.62
N HIS A 132 13.26 -40.01 -11.86
CA HIS A 132 13.36 -38.59 -12.17
C HIS A 132 12.30 -38.23 -13.20
N ARG A 133 11.40 -37.31 -12.84
CA ARG A 133 10.40 -36.74 -13.74
C ARG A 133 10.43 -35.23 -13.72
N PHE A 134 9.74 -34.63 -14.68
CA PHE A 134 9.60 -33.18 -14.79
C PHE A 134 8.13 -32.81 -14.70
N LEU A 135 7.76 -31.89 -13.81
CA LEU A 135 6.46 -31.22 -13.87
C LEU A 135 6.59 -29.96 -14.74
N THR A 136 5.65 -29.75 -15.65
CA THR A 136 5.49 -28.49 -16.39
C THR A 136 4.03 -28.02 -16.36
N THR A 137 3.77 -26.81 -16.84
CA THR A 137 2.43 -26.23 -16.95
C THR A 137 1.88 -26.33 -18.37
N LYS A 138 0.57 -26.47 -18.52
CA LYS A 138 -0.13 -26.40 -19.81
C LYS A 138 -0.29 -24.96 -20.30
N ASP A 139 -0.12 -23.99 -19.41
CA ASP A 139 -0.10 -22.57 -19.75
C ASP A 139 1.26 -22.18 -20.33
N VAL A 140 1.34 -22.04 -21.65
CA VAL A 140 2.59 -21.76 -22.36
C VAL A 140 2.89 -20.27 -22.50
N ARG A 141 2.19 -19.39 -21.78
CA ARG A 141 2.56 -17.96 -21.73
C ARG A 141 4.00 -17.81 -21.22
N TRP A 142 4.74 -16.89 -21.84
CA TRP A 142 6.17 -16.70 -21.56
C TRP A 142 6.44 -16.41 -20.08
N GLN A 143 5.51 -15.78 -19.36
CA GLN A 143 5.62 -15.52 -17.91
C GLN A 143 5.92 -16.78 -17.07
N TRP A 144 5.56 -17.95 -17.57
CA TRP A 144 5.80 -19.23 -16.89
C TRP A 144 7.09 -19.92 -17.32
N PHE A 145 7.83 -19.40 -18.30
CA PHE A 145 8.97 -20.11 -18.89
C PHE A 145 10.08 -20.46 -17.88
N ASN A 146 10.28 -19.62 -16.86
CA ASN A 146 11.28 -19.85 -15.83
C ASN A 146 10.91 -19.11 -14.52
N PRO A 147 11.19 -19.71 -13.35
CA PRO A 147 10.92 -19.07 -12.06
C PRO A 147 11.62 -17.72 -11.84
N LEU A 148 12.67 -17.41 -12.61
CA LEU A 148 13.32 -16.10 -12.56
C LEU A 148 12.33 -14.94 -12.74
N VAL A 149 11.32 -15.08 -13.62
CA VAL A 149 10.37 -14.01 -13.97
C VAL A 149 9.00 -14.13 -13.32
N PHE A 150 8.78 -15.17 -12.51
CA PHE A 150 7.48 -15.38 -11.83
C PHE A 150 7.07 -14.13 -11.05
N GLY A 151 5.87 -13.61 -11.31
CA GLY A 151 5.34 -12.46 -10.59
C GLY A 151 5.93 -11.11 -11.00
N MET A 152 6.70 -11.06 -12.08
CA MET A 152 7.19 -9.82 -12.67
C MET A 152 6.28 -9.46 -13.86
N VAL A 153 5.47 -8.40 -13.71
CA VAL A 153 4.61 -7.88 -14.78
C VAL A 153 5.44 -6.94 -15.65
N CYS A 154 5.44 -7.14 -16.97
CA CYS A 154 6.05 -6.19 -17.92
C CYS A 154 5.16 -4.95 -18.09
N GLU A 155 5.70 -3.81 -18.54
CA GLU A 155 4.93 -2.56 -18.70
C GLU A 155 3.83 -2.71 -19.76
N ILE A 156 3.97 -3.67 -20.68
CA ILE A 156 2.93 -4.06 -21.65
C ILE A 156 1.68 -4.73 -21.03
N GLY A 157 1.57 -4.82 -19.70
CA GLY A 157 0.37 -5.30 -19.00
C GLY A 157 0.12 -6.82 -19.10
N GLU A 158 1.00 -7.56 -19.77
CA GLU A 158 0.95 -9.02 -19.86
C GLU A 158 1.70 -9.64 -18.67
N GLY A 159 1.01 -10.46 -17.87
CA GLY A 159 1.65 -11.18 -16.77
C GLY A 159 0.70 -11.60 -15.66
N CYS A 160 1.26 -12.26 -14.65
CA CYS A 160 0.61 -12.46 -13.36
C CYS A 160 1.39 -11.68 -12.29
N ASP A 161 0.68 -11.13 -11.30
CA ASP A 161 1.34 -10.46 -10.18
C ASP A 161 2.08 -11.46 -9.27
N VAL A 162 2.88 -10.94 -8.34
CA VAL A 162 3.67 -11.78 -7.41
C VAL A 162 2.82 -12.71 -6.54
N ARG A 163 1.58 -12.34 -6.21
CA ARG A 163 0.68 -13.16 -5.40
C ARG A 163 0.08 -14.28 -6.23
N GLU A 164 -0.31 -14.01 -7.46
CA GLU A 164 -0.76 -15.03 -8.40
C GLU A 164 0.36 -16.02 -8.72
N ALA A 165 1.57 -15.52 -9.00
CA ALA A 165 2.74 -16.37 -9.22
C ALA A 165 3.10 -17.22 -7.99
N LEU A 166 2.96 -16.68 -6.78
CA LEU A 166 3.13 -17.44 -5.54
C LEU A 166 2.11 -18.58 -5.44
N ARG A 167 0.82 -18.28 -5.64
CA ARG A 167 -0.24 -19.31 -5.65
C ARG A 167 0.05 -20.39 -6.69
N GLU A 168 0.54 -19.98 -7.86
CA GLU A 168 0.89 -20.91 -8.93
C GLU A 168 2.05 -21.85 -8.51
N ALA A 169 3.13 -21.30 -7.95
CA ALA A 169 4.26 -22.08 -7.49
C ALA A 169 3.87 -23.06 -6.36
N GLU A 170 2.98 -22.65 -5.45
CA GLU A 170 2.42 -23.51 -4.40
C GLU A 170 1.53 -24.63 -4.99
N GLN A 171 0.76 -24.34 -6.04
CA GLN A 171 0.00 -25.36 -6.78
C GLN A 171 0.92 -26.35 -7.51
N MET A 172 2.00 -25.87 -8.13
CA MET A 172 3.00 -26.73 -8.77
C MET A 172 3.68 -27.66 -7.74
N LYS A 173 4.04 -27.14 -6.56
CA LYS A 173 4.55 -27.96 -5.45
C LYS A 173 3.54 -29.05 -5.05
N SER A 174 2.29 -28.65 -4.85
CA SER A 174 1.20 -29.56 -4.46
C SER A 174 0.98 -30.65 -5.52
N ALA A 175 0.98 -30.29 -6.80
CA ALA A 175 0.84 -31.22 -7.92
C ALA A 175 1.99 -32.22 -8.00
N ALA A 176 3.25 -31.77 -7.82
CA ALA A 176 4.41 -32.64 -7.85
C ALA A 176 4.43 -33.66 -6.70
N LEU A 177 4.08 -33.21 -5.48
CA LEU A 177 3.96 -34.10 -4.32
C LEU A 177 2.79 -35.07 -4.47
N HIS A 178 1.64 -34.60 -4.98
CA HIS A 178 0.49 -35.45 -5.28
C HIS A 178 0.86 -36.54 -6.29
N PHE A 179 1.58 -36.17 -7.36
CA PHE A 179 2.08 -37.13 -8.34
C PHE A 179 2.96 -38.20 -7.68
N ALA A 180 3.97 -37.82 -6.90
CA ALA A 180 4.85 -38.78 -6.23
C ALA A 180 4.06 -39.69 -5.26
N GLN A 181 3.09 -39.13 -4.54
CA GLN A 181 2.25 -39.90 -3.61
C GLN A 181 1.37 -40.94 -4.32
N HIS A 182 0.98 -40.73 -5.58
CA HIS A 182 0.03 -41.60 -6.28
C HIS A 182 0.68 -42.45 -7.39
N CYS A 183 1.84 -42.04 -7.92
CA CYS A 183 2.54 -42.78 -8.95
C CYS A 183 3.18 -44.06 -8.35
N PRO A 184 2.95 -45.26 -8.92
CA PRO A 184 3.47 -46.51 -8.36
C PRO A 184 4.99 -46.52 -8.15
N GLY A 185 5.38 -46.83 -6.92
CA GLY A 185 6.76 -47.04 -6.46
C GLY A 185 7.57 -45.77 -6.15
N TRP A 186 6.99 -44.58 -6.32
CA TRP A 186 7.60 -43.36 -5.80
C TRP A 186 7.56 -43.34 -4.26
N PRO A 187 8.48 -42.62 -3.59
CA PRO A 187 8.40 -42.41 -2.15
C PRO A 187 7.04 -41.80 -1.77
N ARG A 188 6.43 -42.35 -0.70
CA ARG A 188 5.14 -41.84 -0.19
C ARG A 188 5.32 -40.67 0.77
N ASP A 189 6.44 -40.63 1.48
CA ASP A 189 6.77 -39.53 2.39
C ASP A 189 7.33 -38.33 1.59
N ALA A 190 6.71 -37.16 1.76
CA ALA A 190 7.10 -35.95 1.03
C ALA A 190 8.55 -35.50 1.27
N LYS A 191 9.14 -35.85 2.43
CA LYS A 191 10.55 -35.55 2.76
C LYS A 191 11.56 -36.30 1.87
N ASP A 192 11.12 -37.42 1.29
CA ASP A 192 11.94 -38.28 0.43
C ASP A 192 11.76 -37.91 -1.05
N VAL A 193 11.00 -36.84 -1.35
CA VAL A 193 10.77 -36.32 -2.70
C VAL A 193 11.44 -34.96 -2.85
N GLY A 194 12.40 -34.89 -3.76
CA GLY A 194 13.14 -33.66 -4.06
C GLY A 194 12.48 -32.87 -5.18
N LEU A 195 12.17 -31.60 -4.93
CA LEU A 195 11.60 -30.68 -5.92
C LEU A 195 12.59 -29.56 -6.25
N TYR A 196 13.13 -29.57 -7.47
CA TYR A 196 14.16 -28.63 -7.89
C TYR A 196 13.80 -27.94 -9.20
N VAL A 197 14.24 -26.69 -9.35
CA VAL A 197 14.16 -25.91 -10.58
C VAL A 197 15.54 -25.40 -10.96
N ASN A 198 15.76 -25.21 -12.26
CA ASN A 198 16.96 -24.59 -12.77
C ASN A 198 16.62 -23.16 -13.18
N ILE A 199 17.07 -22.18 -12.40
CA ILE A 199 16.83 -20.76 -12.67
C ILE A 199 17.59 -20.33 -13.93
N PHE A 200 17.00 -19.41 -14.70
CA PHE A 200 17.59 -18.87 -15.92
C PHE A 200 19.00 -18.32 -15.64
N GLY A 201 19.94 -18.59 -16.57
CA GLY A 201 21.39 -18.48 -16.34
C GLY A 201 22.05 -19.84 -16.12
N HIS A 202 21.34 -20.80 -15.52
CA HIS A 202 21.85 -22.15 -15.22
C HIS A 202 21.00 -23.29 -15.82
N ASN A 203 19.99 -22.96 -16.61
CA ASN A 203 19.19 -23.91 -17.37
C ASN A 203 19.69 -24.06 -18.81
N ASN A 204 19.41 -25.21 -19.41
CA ASN A 204 19.68 -25.47 -20.83
C ASN A 204 18.42 -25.45 -21.70
N VAL A 205 17.24 -25.29 -21.09
CA VAL A 205 15.94 -25.36 -21.75
C VAL A 205 15.09 -24.15 -21.34
N ASN A 206 14.60 -23.39 -22.32
CA ASN A 206 13.80 -22.16 -22.11
C ASN A 206 12.30 -22.45 -22.03
N SER A 207 11.93 -23.38 -21.17
CA SER A 207 10.54 -23.65 -20.80
C SER A 207 10.50 -24.18 -19.38
N LEU A 208 9.33 -24.14 -18.74
CA LEU A 208 9.22 -24.55 -17.35
C LEU A 208 9.44 -26.05 -17.19
N PHE A 209 10.27 -26.42 -16.23
CA PHE A 209 10.33 -27.77 -15.70
C PHE A 209 10.74 -27.77 -14.23
N ILE A 210 10.02 -28.53 -13.43
CA ILE A 210 10.36 -28.82 -12.04
C ILE A 210 10.80 -30.27 -11.98
N HIS A 211 12.05 -30.50 -11.59
CA HIS A 211 12.58 -31.82 -11.31
C HIS A 211 11.85 -32.41 -10.10
N ILE A 212 11.21 -33.55 -10.29
CA ILE A 212 10.69 -34.42 -9.23
C ILE A 212 11.69 -35.58 -9.12
N LEU A 213 12.33 -35.72 -7.95
CA LEU A 213 13.38 -36.70 -7.70
C LEU A 213 13.01 -37.60 -6.53
N ASP A 214 13.34 -38.88 -6.65
CA ASP A 214 13.38 -39.81 -5.52
C ASP A 214 14.70 -39.63 -4.76
N LEU A 215 14.63 -39.03 -3.57
CA LEU A 215 15.82 -38.76 -2.75
C LEU A 215 16.31 -40.00 -1.99
N THR A 216 15.55 -41.10 -1.96
CA THR A 216 16.00 -42.34 -1.34
C THR A 216 17.09 -43.03 -2.17
N VAL A 217 17.13 -42.75 -3.49
CA VAL A 217 18.10 -43.33 -4.42
C VAL A 217 18.55 -42.30 -5.48
N THR A 218 19.49 -41.43 -5.11
CA THR A 218 20.10 -40.45 -6.01
C THR A 218 21.31 -41.00 -6.77
N GLY A 219 21.57 -40.52 -7.98
CA GLY A 219 22.74 -40.89 -8.79
C GLY A 219 23.82 -39.78 -8.87
N PRO A 220 24.98 -40.06 -9.51
CA PRO A 220 26.10 -39.11 -9.60
C PRO A 220 25.74 -37.75 -10.21
N SER A 221 24.78 -37.73 -11.15
CA SER A 221 24.29 -36.48 -11.77
C SER A 221 23.63 -35.52 -10.79
N PHE A 222 23.04 -36.00 -9.69
CA PHE A 222 22.48 -35.13 -8.65
C PHE A 222 23.57 -34.30 -7.99
N ALA A 223 24.61 -34.97 -7.47
CA ALA A 223 25.76 -34.32 -6.84
C ALA A 223 26.49 -33.37 -7.81
N ALA A 224 26.64 -33.78 -9.08
CA ALA A 224 27.28 -32.98 -10.10
C ALA A 224 26.50 -31.72 -10.49
N GLN A 225 25.19 -31.67 -10.23
CA GLN A 225 24.30 -30.55 -10.56
C GLN A 225 23.81 -29.76 -9.33
N THR A 226 24.24 -30.10 -8.11
CA THR A 226 23.86 -29.42 -6.87
C THR A 226 24.03 -27.91 -6.92
N TYR A 227 25.00 -27.39 -7.67
CA TYR A 227 25.26 -25.96 -7.81
C TYR A 227 24.12 -25.16 -8.49
N LYS A 228 23.20 -25.84 -9.19
CA LYS A 228 22.07 -25.23 -9.92
C LYS A 228 20.72 -25.89 -9.65
N ASN A 229 20.70 -26.93 -8.81
CA ASN A 229 19.47 -27.55 -8.33
C ASN A 229 18.87 -26.66 -7.24
N CYS A 230 18.08 -25.66 -7.64
CA CYS A 230 17.42 -24.75 -6.71
C CYS A 230 16.16 -25.40 -6.14
N PRO A 231 16.03 -25.58 -4.81
CA PRO A 231 14.79 -26.08 -4.23
C PRO A 231 13.61 -25.19 -4.63
N LEU A 232 12.48 -25.77 -5.02
CA LEU A 232 11.28 -25.00 -5.34
C LEU A 232 10.84 -24.11 -4.16
N ASP A 233 11.07 -24.57 -2.92
CA ASP A 233 10.81 -23.82 -1.71
C ASP A 233 11.64 -22.54 -1.59
N ALA A 234 12.84 -22.50 -2.20
CA ALA A 234 13.62 -21.27 -2.25
C ALA A 234 12.97 -20.20 -3.14
N VAL A 235 12.37 -20.63 -4.26
CA VAL A 235 11.57 -19.74 -5.13
C VAL A 235 10.32 -19.26 -4.41
N ILE A 236 9.55 -20.18 -3.82
CA ILE A 236 8.32 -19.86 -3.07
C ILE A 236 8.62 -18.85 -1.96
N LYS A 237 9.70 -19.06 -1.20
CA LYS A 237 10.11 -18.13 -0.15
C LYS A 237 10.40 -16.72 -0.68
N VAL A 238 11.13 -16.60 -1.80
CA VAL A 238 11.38 -15.27 -2.40
C VAL A 238 10.09 -14.62 -2.88
N LEU A 239 9.17 -15.38 -3.47
CA LEU A 239 7.85 -14.84 -3.87
C LEU A 239 7.01 -14.41 -2.65
N GLN A 240 7.07 -15.14 -1.54
CA GLN A 240 6.43 -14.75 -0.28
C GLN A 240 7.02 -13.45 0.28
N GLU A 241 8.35 -13.34 0.33
CA GLU A 241 9.05 -12.11 0.75
C GLU A 241 8.65 -10.92 -0.12
N GLU A 242 8.63 -11.08 -1.44
CA GLU A 242 8.25 -10.01 -2.36
C GLU A 242 6.76 -9.64 -2.28
N ALA A 243 5.88 -10.61 -2.07
CA ALA A 243 4.46 -10.37 -1.82
C ALA A 243 4.21 -9.62 -0.51
N GLN A 244 5.06 -9.84 0.51
CA GLN A 244 5.06 -9.12 1.78
C GLN A 244 5.68 -7.72 1.66
N ASP A 245 6.75 -7.55 0.91
CA ASP A 245 7.35 -6.24 0.62
C ASP A 245 6.35 -5.35 -0.13
N TYR A 246 5.49 -5.91 -0.99
CA TYR A 246 4.37 -5.19 -1.58
C TYR A 246 3.34 -4.69 -0.57
N THR A 247 3.31 -5.26 0.65
CA THR A 247 2.42 -4.83 1.74
C THR A 247 3.08 -3.91 2.77
N MET A 248 4.41 -3.79 2.76
CA MET A 248 5.19 -2.95 3.68
C MET A 248 5.66 -1.66 2.98
N PRO A 249 5.52 -0.47 3.59
CA PRO A 249 6.03 0.76 3.00
C PRO A 249 7.56 0.67 2.85
N ARG A 250 8.07 0.68 1.62
CA ARG A 250 9.51 0.85 1.39
C ARG A 250 9.91 2.27 1.81
N VAL A 251 10.65 2.37 2.91
CA VAL A 251 11.43 3.56 3.26
C VAL A 251 12.58 3.62 2.26
N VAL A 252 12.44 4.42 1.20
CA VAL A 252 13.47 4.55 0.17
C VAL A 252 14.65 5.32 0.77
N SER A 253 15.79 4.65 0.95
CA SER A 253 17.06 5.32 1.18
C SER A 253 17.51 5.99 -0.11
N SER A 254 17.75 7.29 -0.03
CA SER A 254 18.13 8.19 -1.12
C SER A 254 19.43 7.76 -1.83
N LEU A 255 19.31 7.05 -2.95
CA LEU A 255 20.33 6.97 -4.00
C LEU A 255 19.63 6.92 -5.37
N ALA A 256 18.93 8.01 -5.73
CA ALA A 256 18.39 8.19 -7.08
C ALA A 256 19.30 9.17 -7.83
N GLY A 257 20.19 8.61 -8.65
CA GLY A 257 20.87 9.33 -9.71
C GLY A 257 19.88 9.62 -10.85
N GLU A 258 19.94 10.87 -11.29
CA GLU A 258 19.21 11.52 -12.38
C GLU A 258 18.75 10.62 -13.53
N ARG A 259 17.42 10.48 -13.69
CA ARG A 259 16.75 10.33 -14.99
C ARG A 259 15.57 11.30 -15.04
N LYS A 260 15.78 12.49 -15.63
CA LYS A 260 14.69 13.39 -16.05
C LYS A 260 14.27 13.02 -17.46
N ALA A 261 13.16 12.30 -17.62
CA ALA A 261 12.41 12.32 -18.87
C ALA A 261 11.63 13.65 -18.90
N ARG A 262 11.91 14.49 -19.91
CA ARG A 262 11.18 15.75 -20.12
C ARG A 262 9.84 15.45 -20.80
N PHE A 263 8.74 15.54 -20.05
CA PHE A 263 7.43 15.79 -20.63
C PHE A 263 7.40 17.24 -21.13
N SER A 264 7.22 17.45 -22.44
CA SER A 264 7.08 18.79 -23.02
C SER A 264 5.61 19.20 -22.99
N LEU A 265 5.29 20.28 -22.27
CA LEU A 265 3.95 20.89 -22.22
C LEU A 265 3.47 21.40 -23.59
N ASP A 266 4.36 21.60 -24.55
CA ASP A 266 4.02 22.19 -25.86
C ASP A 266 3.18 21.25 -26.76
N ALA A 267 3.12 19.95 -26.43
CA ALA A 267 2.33 18.97 -27.18
C ALA A 267 0.81 19.00 -26.87
N LEU A 268 0.35 19.80 -25.89
CA LEU A 268 -1.05 19.85 -25.44
C LEU A 268 -1.93 20.87 -26.16
N SER A 269 -1.47 21.47 -27.26
CA SER A 269 -2.21 22.50 -28.01
C SER A 269 -3.20 21.96 -29.06
N GLY A 270 -3.29 20.63 -29.24
CA GLY A 270 -4.30 19.98 -30.08
C GLY A 270 -5.64 19.85 -29.36
N GLY A 271 -6.71 20.44 -29.91
CA GLY A 271 -7.98 20.67 -29.22
C GLY A 271 -8.63 19.42 -28.59
N PHE A 272 -8.80 19.47 -27.27
CA PHE A 272 -9.54 18.50 -26.46
C PHE A 272 -11.06 18.67 -26.66
N ARG A 273 -11.74 17.65 -27.19
CA ARG A 273 -13.21 17.56 -27.20
C ARG A 273 -13.69 16.16 -26.81
N GLY A 274 -13.46 15.78 -25.55
CA GLY A 274 -14.13 14.64 -24.92
C GLY A 274 -15.36 15.10 -24.13
N THR A 275 -16.57 14.77 -24.58
CA THR A 275 -17.83 15.14 -23.90
C THR A 275 -18.11 14.35 -22.60
N GLY A 276 -17.24 13.40 -22.24
CA GLY A 276 -17.39 12.51 -21.08
C GLY A 276 -16.52 12.83 -19.86
N GLY A 277 -15.79 13.95 -19.86
CA GLY A 277 -14.83 14.26 -18.78
C GLY A 277 -13.65 13.29 -18.70
N ALA A 278 -13.34 12.59 -19.80
CA ALA A 278 -12.10 11.85 -19.98
C ALA A 278 -10.98 12.86 -20.24
N THR A 279 -10.12 13.00 -19.25
CA THR A 279 -8.87 13.74 -19.33
C THR A 279 -7.77 12.79 -19.81
N SER A 280 -6.76 13.28 -20.53
CA SER A 280 -5.63 12.41 -20.94
C SER A 280 -4.95 11.80 -19.71
N LEU A 281 -4.93 12.55 -18.61
CA LEU A 281 -4.43 12.10 -17.32
C LEU A 281 -5.26 10.98 -16.69
N LYS A 282 -6.58 10.97 -16.92
CA LYS A 282 -7.45 9.93 -16.37
C LYS A 282 -7.23 8.61 -17.08
N GLU A 283 -7.08 8.63 -18.40
CA GLU A 283 -6.77 7.44 -19.20
C GLU A 283 -5.42 6.85 -18.81
N GLU A 284 -4.39 7.70 -18.70
CA GLU A 284 -3.05 7.33 -18.24
C GLU A 284 -3.06 6.63 -16.86
N LEU A 285 -3.78 7.21 -15.88
CA LEU A 285 -3.87 6.62 -14.53
C LEU A 285 -4.62 5.28 -14.53
N VAL A 286 -5.63 5.10 -15.39
CA VAL A 286 -6.35 3.82 -15.53
C VAL A 286 -5.46 2.76 -16.18
N GLU A 287 -4.72 3.13 -17.22
CA GLU A 287 -3.79 2.23 -17.90
C GLU A 287 -2.72 1.72 -16.95
N ARG A 288 -2.12 2.61 -16.15
CA ARG A 288 -1.04 2.27 -15.23
C ARG A 288 -1.50 1.63 -13.92
N VAL A 289 -2.73 1.93 -13.48
CA VAL A 289 -3.33 1.35 -12.27
C VAL A 289 -4.74 0.84 -12.60
N PRO A 290 -4.88 -0.27 -13.33
CA PRO A 290 -6.19 -0.77 -13.79
C PRO A 290 -7.08 -1.28 -12.66
N VAL A 291 -6.50 -1.62 -11.51
CA VAL A 291 -7.20 -2.03 -10.29
C VAL A 291 -6.81 -1.11 -9.16
N LEU A 292 -7.80 -0.38 -8.61
CA LEU A 292 -7.64 0.63 -7.58
C LEU A 292 -8.67 0.40 -6.46
N CYS A 293 -8.41 -0.62 -5.65
CA CYS A 293 -9.37 -1.11 -4.63
C CYS A 293 -8.74 -1.37 -3.25
N ASP A 294 -7.48 -0.98 -3.02
CA ASP A 294 -6.80 -1.16 -1.73
C ASP A 294 -5.76 -0.07 -1.44
N ALA A 295 -5.09 -0.16 -0.29
CA ALA A 295 -4.08 0.82 0.10
C ALA A 295 -2.80 0.75 -0.75
N GLY A 296 -2.48 -0.41 -1.33
CA GLY A 296 -1.30 -0.57 -2.19
C GLY A 296 -1.49 0.17 -3.52
N SER A 297 -2.58 -0.15 -4.20
CA SER A 297 -3.00 0.51 -5.45
C SER A 297 -3.26 2.01 -5.26
N PHE A 298 -3.86 2.44 -4.14
CA PHE A 298 -4.02 3.86 -3.84
C PHE A 298 -2.70 4.60 -3.59
N ARG A 299 -1.71 3.95 -2.96
CA ARG A 299 -0.36 4.51 -2.81
C ARG A 299 0.33 4.65 -4.17
N GLU A 300 0.22 3.63 -5.01
CA GLU A 300 0.87 3.62 -6.32
C GLU A 300 0.27 4.67 -7.27
N VAL A 301 -1.05 4.79 -7.34
CA VAL A 301 -1.68 5.83 -8.18
C VAL A 301 -1.27 7.24 -7.72
N ARG A 302 -1.13 7.48 -6.40
CA ARG A 302 -0.63 8.77 -5.87
C ARG A 302 0.84 9.01 -6.22
N ARG A 303 1.67 7.97 -6.18
CA ARG A 303 3.08 8.05 -6.59
C ARG A 303 3.20 8.42 -8.06
N ILE A 304 2.55 7.65 -8.94
CA ILE A 304 2.51 7.88 -10.40
C ILE A 304 2.01 9.29 -10.70
N PHE A 305 0.89 9.66 -10.09
CA PHE A 305 0.29 10.98 -10.27
C PHE A 305 1.28 12.11 -10.00
N ARG A 306 2.00 12.06 -8.88
CA ARG A 306 2.97 13.09 -8.47
C ARG A 306 4.26 13.05 -9.28
N GLU A 307 4.85 11.87 -9.41
CA GLU A 307 6.21 11.70 -9.94
C GLU A 307 6.25 11.68 -11.46
N ASP A 308 5.23 11.10 -12.10
CA ASP A 308 5.26 10.76 -13.52
C ASP A 308 4.27 11.59 -14.34
N CYS A 309 3.17 12.06 -13.74
CA CYS A 309 2.08 12.72 -14.46
C CYS A 309 1.96 14.24 -14.23
N GLY A 310 2.95 14.86 -13.57
CA GLY A 310 2.95 16.30 -13.31
C GLY A 310 1.97 16.78 -12.23
N GLY A 311 1.37 15.83 -11.51
CA GLY A 311 0.66 16.04 -10.25
C GLY A 311 -0.49 17.05 -10.28
N CYS A 312 -0.67 17.74 -9.15
CA CYS A 312 -1.71 18.73 -8.89
C CYS A 312 -1.72 19.83 -9.95
N LYS A 313 -0.55 20.27 -10.39
CA LYS A 313 -0.45 21.33 -11.39
C LYS A 313 -1.05 20.91 -12.73
N ALA A 314 -0.69 19.72 -13.23
CA ALA A 314 -1.23 19.19 -14.47
C ALA A 314 -2.75 18.98 -14.37
N LEU A 315 -3.20 18.32 -13.29
CA LEU A 315 -4.61 18.01 -13.08
C LEU A 315 -5.48 19.26 -12.90
N LYS A 316 -5.06 20.23 -12.10
CA LYS A 316 -5.79 21.49 -11.90
C LYS A 316 -5.90 22.26 -13.21
N SER A 317 -4.83 22.35 -13.97
CA SER A 317 -4.82 23.00 -15.29
C SER A 317 -5.84 22.35 -16.22
N GLU A 318 -5.88 21.01 -16.26
CA GLU A 318 -6.80 20.26 -17.09
C GLU A 318 -8.26 20.42 -16.66
N LEU A 319 -8.55 20.32 -15.36
CA LEU A 319 -9.90 20.52 -14.81
C LEU A 319 -10.39 21.97 -14.98
N THR A 320 -9.49 22.95 -14.89
CA THR A 320 -9.79 24.36 -15.16
C THR A 320 -10.12 24.56 -16.64
N HIS A 321 -9.30 24.02 -17.54
CA HIS A 321 -9.54 24.08 -18.99
C HIS A 321 -10.87 23.41 -19.38
N ALA A 322 -11.19 22.29 -18.74
CA ALA A 322 -12.45 21.58 -18.93
C ALA A 322 -13.66 22.27 -18.26
N GLY A 323 -13.45 23.36 -17.52
CA GLY A 323 -14.51 24.15 -16.88
C GLY A 323 -15.06 23.56 -15.58
N PHE A 324 -14.39 22.56 -14.98
CA PHE A 324 -14.79 21.99 -13.69
C PHE A 324 -14.29 22.81 -12.49
N ILE A 325 -13.24 23.62 -12.69
CA ILE A 325 -12.69 24.54 -11.67
C ILE A 325 -12.83 25.97 -12.19
N ASP A 326 -13.33 26.87 -11.35
CA ASP A 326 -13.31 28.29 -11.62
C ASP A 326 -11.88 28.82 -11.40
N ALA A 327 -11.26 29.30 -12.48
CA ALA A 327 -9.87 29.77 -12.45
C ALA A 327 -9.64 30.94 -11.49
N SER A 328 -10.66 31.75 -11.21
CA SER A 328 -10.56 32.94 -10.36
C SER A 328 -10.69 32.63 -8.88
N THR A 329 -11.48 31.60 -8.52
CA THR A 329 -11.75 31.25 -7.12
C THR A 329 -11.05 29.98 -6.66
N GLY A 330 -10.64 29.10 -7.57
CA GLY A 330 -10.10 27.77 -7.25
C GLY A 330 -11.17 26.80 -6.70
N LEU A 331 -12.45 27.15 -6.84
CA LEU A 331 -13.57 26.32 -6.41
C LEU A 331 -14.11 25.48 -7.58
N LEU A 332 -14.78 24.37 -7.25
CA LEU A 332 -15.53 23.60 -8.22
C LEU A 332 -16.69 24.44 -8.79
N THR A 333 -16.89 24.37 -10.11
CA THR A 333 -18.00 25.03 -10.76
C THR A 333 -19.32 24.33 -10.49
N THR A 334 -20.37 25.12 -10.32
CA THR A 334 -21.75 24.67 -10.07
C THR A 334 -22.64 24.86 -11.30
N GLY A 335 -22.06 25.24 -12.44
CA GLY A 335 -22.76 25.41 -13.69
C GLY A 335 -23.36 24.11 -14.25
N THR A 336 -24.12 24.25 -15.34
CA THR A 336 -24.71 23.10 -16.05
C THR A 336 -23.80 22.54 -17.15
N LYS A 337 -22.69 23.22 -17.46
CA LYS A 337 -21.75 22.88 -18.54
C LYS A 337 -20.31 23.24 -18.12
N PRO A 338 -19.48 22.26 -17.70
CA PRO A 338 -19.82 20.85 -17.48
C PRO A 338 -20.81 20.68 -16.32
N PHE A 339 -21.58 19.59 -16.32
CA PHE A 339 -22.55 19.30 -15.26
C PHE A 339 -21.87 18.58 -14.09
N ASN A 340 -21.90 19.17 -12.89
CA ASN A 340 -21.32 18.58 -11.67
C ASN A 340 -22.39 18.39 -10.59
N LEU A 341 -23.02 17.20 -10.56
CA LEU A 341 -24.13 16.89 -9.64
C LEU A 341 -23.79 17.20 -8.17
N PHE A 342 -22.66 16.68 -7.69
CA PHE A 342 -22.28 16.77 -6.28
C PHE A 342 -21.93 18.21 -5.88
N ALA A 343 -21.20 18.95 -6.72
CA ALA A 343 -20.89 20.36 -6.45
C ALA A 343 -22.14 21.23 -6.37
N ARG A 344 -23.13 21.00 -7.25
CA ARG A 344 -24.41 21.73 -7.24
C ARG A 344 -25.24 21.46 -6.01
N ILE A 345 -25.31 20.20 -5.58
CA ILE A 345 -26.00 19.83 -4.34
C ILE A 345 -25.27 20.41 -3.12
N ALA A 346 -23.94 20.32 -3.09
CA ALA A 346 -23.10 20.90 -2.03
C ALA A 346 -23.28 22.42 -1.90
N ALA A 347 -23.46 23.12 -3.02
CA ALA A 347 -23.72 24.56 -3.08
C ALA A 347 -25.18 24.97 -2.78
N GLY A 348 -26.11 24.01 -2.68
CA GLY A 348 -27.54 24.31 -2.54
C GLY A 348 -28.21 24.79 -3.84
N GLU A 349 -27.57 24.60 -4.99
CA GLU A 349 -28.12 24.96 -6.32
C GLU A 349 -28.97 23.86 -6.95
N MET A 350 -29.02 22.69 -6.32
CA MET A 350 -29.80 21.55 -6.75
C MET A 350 -30.33 20.76 -5.55
N GLU A 351 -31.60 20.38 -5.60
CA GLU A 351 -32.23 19.50 -4.63
C GLU A 351 -32.65 18.19 -5.30
N GLN A 352 -32.68 17.11 -4.52
CA GLN A 352 -33.20 15.82 -4.94
C GLN A 352 -34.48 15.47 -4.16
N PRO A 353 -35.41 14.69 -4.74
CA PRO A 353 -36.61 14.26 -4.02
C PRO A 353 -36.27 13.55 -2.70
N GLY A 354 -36.87 14.02 -1.60
CA GLY A 354 -36.66 13.47 -0.25
C GLY A 354 -35.34 13.88 0.42
N MET A 355 -34.54 14.75 -0.20
CA MET A 355 -33.23 15.15 0.31
C MET A 355 -33.31 15.81 1.69
N ALA A 356 -34.32 16.65 1.98
CA ALA A 356 -34.46 17.30 3.28
C ALA A 356 -34.54 16.30 4.45
N ALA A 357 -35.28 15.20 4.28
CA ALA A 357 -35.40 14.16 5.29
C ALA A 357 -34.08 13.36 5.44
N GLU A 358 -33.41 13.05 4.33
CA GLU A 358 -32.11 12.37 4.38
C GLU A 358 -31.01 13.25 4.97
N GLN A 359 -31.02 14.54 4.67
CA GLN A 359 -30.07 15.51 5.19
C GLN A 359 -30.25 15.71 6.70
N ALA A 360 -31.48 15.63 7.21
CA ALA A 360 -31.76 15.65 8.65
C ALA A 360 -31.17 14.44 9.39
N ALA A 361 -31.04 13.28 8.72
CA ALA A 361 -30.44 12.07 9.31
C ALA A 361 -28.92 12.21 9.55
N LEU A 362 -28.26 13.20 8.94
CA LEU A 362 -26.85 13.53 9.22
C LEU A 362 -26.65 14.27 10.55
N GLN A 363 -27.71 14.78 11.19
CA GLN A 363 -27.62 15.55 12.43
C GLN A 363 -26.59 16.70 12.32
N ASP A 364 -25.66 16.83 13.26
CA ASP A 364 -24.67 17.92 13.32
C ASP A 364 -23.74 17.95 12.08
N PHE A 365 -23.56 16.80 11.40
CA PHE A 365 -22.78 16.71 10.17
C PHE A 365 -23.47 17.39 8.97
N SER A 366 -24.77 17.67 9.05
CA SER A 366 -25.53 18.27 7.95
C SER A 366 -25.06 19.69 7.59
N SER A 367 -24.28 20.31 8.48
CA SER A 367 -23.67 21.63 8.28
C SER A 367 -22.53 21.59 7.25
N SER A 368 -21.74 20.52 7.19
CA SER A 368 -20.53 20.38 6.38
C SER A 368 -20.57 19.27 5.33
N VAL A 369 -21.51 18.32 5.45
CA VAL A 369 -21.66 17.16 4.55
C VAL A 369 -23.04 17.18 3.91
N CYS A 370 -23.15 16.75 2.66
CA CYS A 370 -24.41 16.54 1.95
C CYS A 370 -24.60 15.06 1.61
N VAL A 371 -25.83 14.57 1.73
CA VAL A 371 -26.24 13.26 1.21
C VAL A 371 -26.88 13.41 -0.18
N CYS A 372 -26.45 12.56 -1.11
CA CYS A 372 -26.96 12.52 -2.46
C CYS A 372 -27.44 11.11 -2.84
N ARG A 373 -28.37 11.05 -3.78
CA ARG A 373 -28.93 9.84 -4.37
C ARG A 373 -28.44 9.63 -5.79
N ASN A 374 -28.49 8.38 -6.25
CA ASN A 374 -28.38 8.08 -7.67
C ASN A 374 -29.67 8.54 -8.38
N LYS A 375 -29.70 8.38 -9.70
CA LYS A 375 -30.95 8.57 -10.45
C LYS A 375 -32.00 7.54 -9.99
N PRO A 376 -33.29 7.90 -9.88
CA PRO A 376 -34.33 6.98 -9.43
C PRO A 376 -34.38 5.67 -10.22
N GLU A 377 -34.17 5.72 -11.53
CA GLU A 377 -34.12 4.55 -12.40
C GLU A 377 -32.93 3.63 -12.09
N ASN A 378 -31.78 4.18 -11.69
CA ASN A 378 -30.61 3.41 -11.30
C ASN A 378 -30.79 2.75 -9.92
N ASP A 379 -31.48 3.43 -9.00
CA ASP A 379 -31.86 2.85 -7.70
C ASP A 379 -32.88 1.72 -7.86
N ALA A 380 -33.84 1.86 -8.77
CA ALA A 380 -34.88 0.85 -9.01
C ALA A 380 -34.34 -0.46 -9.62
N HIS A 381 -33.20 -0.44 -10.30
CA HIS A 381 -32.59 -1.59 -10.98
C HIS A 381 -31.30 -2.07 -10.31
N TRP A 382 -31.12 -1.81 -9.00
CA TRP A 382 -29.90 -2.15 -8.27
C TRP A 382 -29.54 -3.65 -8.34
N ASP A 383 -30.53 -4.54 -8.42
CA ASP A 383 -30.42 -6.00 -8.47
C ASP A 383 -30.47 -6.57 -9.90
N SER A 384 -30.64 -5.72 -10.92
CA SER A 384 -30.73 -6.15 -12.31
C SER A 384 -29.41 -6.69 -12.85
N GLU A 385 -29.45 -7.89 -13.42
CA GLU A 385 -28.34 -8.50 -14.16
C GLU A 385 -28.25 -8.04 -15.63
N ALA A 386 -29.24 -7.27 -16.13
CA ALA A 386 -29.25 -6.83 -17.51
C ALA A 386 -28.07 -5.88 -17.82
N ALA A 387 -27.39 -6.12 -18.94
CA ALA A 387 -26.13 -5.44 -19.30
C ALA A 387 -26.25 -3.90 -19.38
N GLU A 388 -27.45 -3.36 -19.64
CA GLU A 388 -27.67 -1.91 -19.68
C GLU A 388 -27.60 -1.23 -18.31
N TRP A 389 -27.87 -1.98 -17.24
CA TRP A 389 -27.89 -1.55 -15.84
C TRP A 389 -26.60 -1.86 -15.09
N VAL A 390 -25.95 -3.00 -15.39
CA VAL A 390 -24.71 -3.42 -14.74
C VAL A 390 -23.60 -2.38 -14.97
N GLY A 391 -23.16 -1.73 -13.90
CA GLY A 391 -22.16 -0.65 -13.95
C GLY A 391 -22.74 0.78 -13.94
N LYS A 392 -24.07 0.93 -14.03
CA LYS A 392 -24.78 2.22 -13.93
C LYS A 392 -25.76 2.27 -12.75
N ALA A 393 -26.45 1.15 -12.50
CA ALA A 393 -27.38 1.00 -11.40
C ALA A 393 -26.68 1.15 -10.05
N SER A 394 -27.47 1.35 -9.00
CA SER A 394 -26.94 1.43 -7.64
C SER A 394 -26.28 0.12 -7.22
N MET A 395 -25.24 0.22 -6.39
CA MET A 395 -24.41 -0.95 -6.01
C MET A 395 -25.11 -1.90 -5.02
N SER A 396 -26.19 -1.46 -4.39
CA SER A 396 -26.95 -2.25 -3.42
C SER A 396 -28.37 -1.69 -3.32
N ALA A 397 -29.28 -2.42 -2.66
CA ALA A 397 -30.64 -1.97 -2.38
C ALA A 397 -30.68 -0.61 -1.65
N ARG A 398 -29.64 -0.30 -0.87
CA ARG A 398 -29.44 0.99 -0.21
C ARG A 398 -28.04 1.51 -0.52
N HIS A 399 -27.99 2.37 -1.52
CA HIS A 399 -26.77 3.03 -1.95
C HIS A 399 -26.98 4.54 -1.90
N ARG A 400 -26.10 5.24 -1.19
CA ARG A 400 -26.05 6.70 -1.14
C ARG A 400 -24.65 7.21 -1.40
N PHE A 401 -24.56 8.51 -1.65
CA PHE A 401 -23.31 9.21 -1.76
C PHE A 401 -23.23 10.28 -0.68
N LEU A 402 -22.09 10.45 -0.04
CA LEU A 402 -21.79 11.63 0.76
C LEU A 402 -20.76 12.50 0.05
N THR A 403 -20.97 13.81 0.08
CA THR A 403 -20.01 14.81 -0.41
C THR A 403 -19.80 15.91 0.62
N THR A 404 -18.72 16.67 0.49
CA THR A 404 -18.44 17.83 1.34
C THR A 404 -19.09 19.09 0.76
N LYS A 405 -19.51 20.02 1.62
CA LYS A 405 -19.92 21.37 1.19
C LYS A 405 -18.75 22.29 0.86
N ASP A 406 -17.52 21.87 1.20
CA ASP A 406 -16.31 22.59 0.83
C ASP A 406 -15.95 22.33 -0.63
N LEU A 407 -16.11 23.36 -1.46
CA LEU A 407 -15.90 23.28 -2.91
C LEU A 407 -14.46 23.54 -3.34
N ARG A 408 -13.49 23.67 -2.42
CA ARG A 408 -12.07 23.80 -2.79
C ARG A 408 -11.66 22.63 -3.69
N TRP A 409 -11.03 22.94 -4.82
CA TRP A 409 -10.67 21.89 -5.79
C TRP A 409 -9.71 20.85 -5.20
N THR A 410 -8.88 21.18 -4.21
CA THR A 410 -8.01 20.19 -3.53
C THR A 410 -8.80 19.05 -2.89
N PHE A 411 -10.08 19.27 -2.59
CA PHE A 411 -11.02 18.27 -2.08
C PHE A 411 -11.89 17.65 -3.16
N PHE A 412 -11.67 17.88 -4.45
CA PHE A 412 -12.55 17.37 -5.49
C PHE A 412 -12.51 15.85 -5.66
N ASN A 413 -11.44 15.17 -5.23
CA ASN A 413 -11.33 13.72 -5.30
C ASN A 413 -10.36 13.20 -4.23
N ALA A 414 -10.52 11.93 -3.83
CA ALA A 414 -9.60 11.27 -2.91
C ALA A 414 -8.13 11.32 -3.38
N LEU A 415 -7.87 11.36 -4.70
CA LEU A 415 -6.52 11.47 -5.27
C LEU A 415 -5.77 12.73 -4.80
N THR A 416 -6.46 13.87 -4.61
CA THR A 416 -5.82 15.16 -4.28
C THR A 416 -5.83 15.51 -2.80
N LEU A 417 -6.47 14.69 -1.96
CA LEU A 417 -6.46 14.89 -0.52
C LEU A 417 -5.04 14.92 0.02
N GLY A 418 -4.77 15.87 0.92
CA GLY A 418 -3.47 16.10 1.54
C GLY A 418 -2.47 16.89 0.70
N MET A 419 -2.84 17.30 -0.51
CA MET A 419 -1.99 18.10 -1.40
C MET A 419 -2.26 19.59 -1.19
N SER A 420 -1.24 20.41 -1.44
CA SER A 420 -1.30 21.85 -1.22
C SER A 420 -1.39 22.60 -2.54
N ASP A 421 -2.14 23.67 -2.51
CA ASP A 421 -2.34 24.58 -3.64
C ASP A 421 -1.49 25.85 -3.54
N LYS A 422 -0.66 25.94 -2.49
CA LYS A 422 0.17 27.11 -2.20
C LYS A 422 1.40 27.15 -3.10
N ASP A 423 1.90 28.36 -3.38
CA ASP A 423 3.13 28.63 -4.11
C ASP A 423 4.33 27.89 -3.47
N GLY A 424 4.61 26.70 -3.99
CA GLY A 424 5.54 25.70 -3.48
C GLY A 424 5.56 24.50 -4.42
N ASP A 425 6.08 23.35 -3.99
CA ASP A 425 5.89 22.10 -4.72
C ASP A 425 4.46 21.58 -4.42
N PRO A 426 3.48 21.79 -5.32
CA PRO A 426 2.07 21.44 -5.04
C PRO A 426 1.86 19.93 -4.89
N ASP A 427 2.87 19.15 -5.29
CA ASP A 427 2.86 17.70 -5.25
C ASP A 427 3.49 17.17 -3.96
N HIS A 428 4.19 18.02 -3.19
CA HIS A 428 4.71 17.63 -1.90
C HIS A 428 3.58 17.65 -0.86
N PRO A 429 3.34 16.55 -0.14
CA PRO A 429 2.36 16.53 0.95
C PRO A 429 2.76 17.54 2.03
N ASP A 430 1.87 18.47 2.32
CA ASP A 430 2.01 19.44 3.42
C ASP A 430 1.35 18.84 4.68
N PRO A 431 2.05 18.74 5.82
CA PRO A 431 1.48 18.17 7.04
C PRO A 431 0.15 18.80 7.45
N ALA A 432 -0.02 20.12 7.28
CA ALA A 432 -1.27 20.79 7.62
C ALA A 432 -2.42 20.35 6.70
N SER A 433 -2.17 20.33 5.39
CA SER A 433 -3.13 19.86 4.38
C SER A 433 -3.49 18.38 4.56
N LEU A 434 -2.52 17.54 4.94
CA LEU A 434 -2.74 16.13 5.26
C LEU A 434 -3.61 15.95 6.51
N MET A 435 -3.34 16.69 7.58
CA MET A 435 -4.15 16.65 8.81
C MET A 435 -5.60 17.07 8.52
N GLU A 436 -5.79 18.16 7.80
CA GLU A 436 -7.12 18.66 7.40
C GLU A 436 -7.87 17.61 6.56
N SER A 437 -7.19 16.96 5.63
CA SER A 437 -7.79 15.91 4.79
C SER A 437 -8.15 14.64 5.57
N ILE A 438 -7.32 14.26 6.54
CA ILE A 438 -7.62 13.14 7.44
C ILE A 438 -8.85 13.45 8.30
N GLU A 439 -8.95 14.68 8.83
CA GLU A 439 -10.11 15.13 9.60
C GLU A 439 -11.40 15.13 8.77
N LEU A 440 -11.33 15.60 7.52
CA LEU A 440 -12.45 15.53 6.57
C LEU A 440 -12.91 14.09 6.34
N LEU A 441 -11.97 13.15 6.12
CA LEU A 441 -12.31 11.74 5.88
C LEU A 441 -12.91 11.06 7.13
N GLU A 442 -12.39 11.34 8.31
CA GLU A 442 -12.99 10.87 9.57
C GLU A 442 -14.39 11.46 9.77
N THR A 443 -14.59 12.74 9.41
CA THR A 443 -15.91 13.39 9.43
C THR A 443 -16.88 12.73 8.46
N LEU A 444 -16.48 12.47 7.21
CA LEU A 444 -17.31 11.77 6.22
C LEU A 444 -17.67 10.35 6.67
N LYS A 445 -16.71 9.65 7.28
CA LYS A 445 -16.92 8.30 7.83
C LYS A 445 -17.93 8.33 8.98
N ALA A 446 -17.77 9.25 9.94
CA ALA A 446 -18.68 9.41 11.06
C ALA A 446 -20.09 9.82 10.59
N ALA A 447 -20.17 10.75 9.64
CA ALA A 447 -21.41 11.20 9.02
C ALA A 447 -22.14 10.05 8.29
N ALA A 448 -21.42 9.17 7.58
CA ALA A 448 -22.01 8.00 6.94
C ALA A 448 -22.63 7.03 7.95
N LEU A 449 -21.92 6.76 9.05
CA LEU A 449 -22.44 5.88 10.10
C LEU A 449 -23.64 6.51 10.82
N ALA A 450 -23.59 7.80 11.15
CA ALA A 450 -24.71 8.51 11.74
C ALA A 450 -25.95 8.50 10.82
N TYR A 451 -25.75 8.78 9.53
CA TYR A 451 -26.81 8.69 8.52
C TYR A 451 -27.46 7.32 8.49
N VAL A 452 -26.65 6.25 8.41
CA VAL A 452 -27.15 4.87 8.40
C VAL A 452 -27.94 4.54 9.67
N MET A 453 -27.44 4.91 10.85
CA MET A 453 -28.09 4.64 12.14
C MET A 453 -29.44 5.35 12.28
N ASN A 454 -29.59 6.52 11.68
CA ASN A 454 -30.81 7.32 11.75
C ASN A 454 -31.82 6.96 10.64
N MET A 455 -31.41 6.17 9.64
CA MET A 455 -32.26 5.76 8.53
C MET A 455 -32.77 4.33 8.71
N GLN A 456 -34.07 4.15 8.56
CA GLN A 456 -34.68 2.82 8.70
C GLN A 456 -34.26 1.87 7.56
N GLY A 457 -34.07 0.60 7.92
CA GLY A 457 -33.88 -0.51 6.99
C GLY A 457 -32.44 -0.85 6.64
N TRP A 458 -31.46 0.03 6.89
CA TRP A 458 -30.05 -0.30 6.65
C TRP A 458 -29.57 -1.44 7.56
N SER A 459 -28.68 -2.30 7.05
CA SER A 459 -28.01 -3.31 7.87
C SER A 459 -26.83 -2.74 8.67
N ASP A 460 -26.24 -3.58 9.54
CA ASP A 460 -25.02 -3.28 10.28
C ASP A 460 -23.74 -3.41 9.44
N LYS A 461 -23.84 -3.99 8.22
CA LYS A 461 -22.69 -4.21 7.32
C LYS A 461 -22.60 -3.09 6.30
N ILE A 462 -21.87 -2.04 6.64
CA ILE A 462 -21.72 -0.86 5.78
C ILE A 462 -20.35 -0.83 5.09
N GLY A 463 -20.39 -0.71 3.77
CA GLY A 463 -19.22 -0.48 2.93
C GLY A 463 -19.10 1.00 2.57
N LEU A 464 -17.89 1.54 2.71
CA LEU A 464 -17.57 2.95 2.45
C LEU A 464 -16.43 3.02 1.44
N PHE A 465 -16.72 3.48 0.22
CA PHE A 465 -15.79 3.41 -0.91
C PHE A 465 -15.68 4.74 -1.66
N PHE A 466 -14.48 5.06 -2.14
CA PHE A 466 -14.25 6.07 -3.16
C PHE A 466 -13.99 5.42 -4.50
N HIS A 467 -14.50 6.05 -5.56
CA HIS A 467 -13.92 5.89 -6.91
C HIS A 467 -12.89 7.00 -7.08
N VAL A 468 -11.62 6.63 -7.05
CA VAL A 468 -10.49 7.57 -7.15
C VAL A 468 -10.36 8.07 -8.59
N PHE A 469 -9.85 9.29 -8.78
CA PHE A 469 -9.60 9.87 -10.10
C PHE A 469 -8.75 8.93 -10.97
N GLY A 470 -9.06 8.87 -12.26
CA GLY A 470 -8.76 7.70 -13.11
C GLY A 470 -10.03 6.87 -13.31
N HIS A 471 -10.61 6.39 -12.21
CA HIS A 471 -11.70 5.42 -12.21
C HIS A 471 -13.09 6.01 -11.88
N ASN A 472 -13.15 7.28 -11.45
CA ASN A 472 -14.39 7.99 -11.13
C ASN A 472 -15.23 8.32 -12.38
N SER A 473 -16.54 8.41 -12.24
CA SER A 473 -17.44 8.85 -13.34
C SER A 473 -17.79 10.34 -13.26
N VAL A 474 -17.56 10.99 -12.12
CA VAL A 474 -17.89 12.41 -11.87
C VAL A 474 -16.72 13.10 -11.18
N ASN A 475 -16.36 14.31 -11.63
CA ASN A 475 -15.26 15.12 -11.12
C ASN A 475 -15.68 15.95 -9.90
N SER A 476 -16.06 15.26 -8.82
CA SER A 476 -16.32 15.83 -7.50
C SER A 476 -16.25 14.72 -6.46
N LEU A 477 -16.03 15.06 -5.18
CA LEU A 477 -15.81 14.09 -4.14
C LEU A 477 -17.13 13.42 -3.80
N HIS A 478 -17.15 12.09 -3.82
CA HIS A 478 -18.31 11.33 -3.39
C HIS A 478 -17.86 10.04 -2.74
N LEU A 479 -18.23 9.88 -1.48
CA LEU A 479 -18.09 8.64 -0.73
C LEU A 479 -19.33 7.78 -0.99
N HIS A 480 -19.16 6.61 -1.57
CA HIS A 480 -20.22 5.63 -1.72
C HIS A 480 -20.49 4.97 -0.37
N VAL A 481 -21.74 5.06 0.10
CA VAL A 481 -22.26 4.37 1.28
C VAL A 481 -23.14 3.22 0.79
N VAL A 482 -22.72 1.98 1.06
CA VAL A 482 -23.29 0.76 0.46
C VAL A 482 -23.73 -0.19 1.56
N ASP A 483 -24.98 -0.66 1.51
CA ASP A 483 -25.47 -1.73 2.37
C ASP A 483 -24.95 -3.09 1.86
N MET A 484 -23.96 -3.63 2.54
CA MET A 484 -23.23 -4.83 2.11
C MET A 484 -24.06 -6.11 2.27
N SER A 485 -25.18 -6.07 2.99
CA SER A 485 -26.09 -7.21 3.14
C SER A 485 -27.00 -7.42 1.92
N SER A 486 -27.04 -6.44 1.00
CA SER A 486 -27.93 -6.44 -0.16
C SER A 486 -27.24 -5.83 -1.39
N VAL A 487 -26.02 -6.30 -1.70
CA VAL A 487 -25.28 -5.85 -2.88
C VAL A 487 -25.86 -6.45 -4.16
N GLY A 488 -25.82 -5.68 -5.25
CA GLY A 488 -26.27 -6.10 -6.57
C GLY A 488 -25.11 -6.31 -7.56
N PRO A 489 -25.41 -6.72 -8.81
CA PRO A 489 -24.41 -7.01 -9.83
C PRO A 489 -23.42 -5.85 -10.11
N THR A 490 -23.88 -4.60 -10.01
CA THR A 490 -23.02 -3.43 -10.21
C THR A 490 -21.90 -3.32 -9.16
N PHE A 491 -22.14 -3.73 -7.91
CA PHE A 491 -21.07 -3.74 -6.90
C PHE A 491 -19.91 -4.66 -7.32
N HIS A 492 -20.24 -5.86 -7.78
CA HIS A 492 -19.25 -6.84 -8.24
C HIS A 492 -18.55 -6.37 -9.52
N LYS A 493 -19.30 -5.80 -10.48
CA LYS A 493 -18.72 -5.25 -11.71
C LYS A 493 -17.70 -4.15 -11.44
N LEU A 494 -17.92 -3.32 -10.42
CA LEU A 494 -17.09 -2.16 -10.09
C LEU A 494 -16.10 -2.44 -8.94
N SER A 495 -15.99 -3.68 -8.46
CA SER A 495 -15.16 -4.02 -7.30
C SER A 495 -13.69 -3.64 -7.49
N TYR A 496 -13.19 -3.70 -8.74
CA TYR A 496 -11.83 -3.33 -9.12
C TYR A 496 -11.48 -1.86 -8.85
N LYS A 497 -12.48 -0.98 -8.67
CA LYS A 497 -12.29 0.45 -8.38
C LYS A 497 -13.00 0.94 -7.11
N ASN A 498 -13.52 0.02 -6.30
CA ASN A 498 -14.13 0.33 -5.01
C ASN A 498 -13.02 0.47 -3.95
N CYS A 499 -12.37 1.63 -3.87
CA CYS A 499 -11.30 1.88 -2.90
C CYS A 499 -11.86 2.19 -1.51
N PRO A 500 -11.63 1.35 -0.47
CA PRO A 500 -12.21 1.58 0.85
C PRO A 500 -11.69 2.85 1.51
N ILE A 501 -12.55 3.59 2.23
CA ILE A 501 -12.14 4.81 2.95
C ILE A 501 -10.97 4.58 3.92
N ASN A 502 -10.90 3.41 4.55
CA ASN A 502 -9.81 3.06 5.46
C ASN A 502 -8.47 2.87 4.72
N ALA A 503 -8.49 2.47 3.44
CA ALA A 503 -7.30 2.39 2.62
C ALA A 503 -6.75 3.80 2.32
N VAL A 504 -7.63 4.74 1.97
CA VAL A 504 -7.28 6.15 1.77
C VAL A 504 -6.72 6.78 3.06
N LEU A 505 -7.43 6.62 4.19
CA LEU A 505 -6.98 7.10 5.50
C LEU A 505 -5.61 6.53 5.90
N LYS A 506 -5.36 5.24 5.64
CA LYS A 506 -4.08 4.60 5.93
C LYS A 506 -2.95 5.28 5.17
N VAL A 507 -3.09 5.48 3.85
CA VAL A 507 -2.04 6.10 3.03
C VAL A 507 -1.79 7.55 3.44
N LEU A 508 -2.84 8.35 3.68
CA LEU A 508 -2.65 9.74 4.11
C LEU A 508 -1.97 9.85 5.48
N ARG A 509 -2.23 8.93 6.41
CA ARG A 509 -1.53 8.88 7.71
C ARG A 509 -0.05 8.51 7.56
N GLU A 510 0.27 7.59 6.66
CA GLU A 510 1.66 7.23 6.34
C GLU A 510 2.40 8.40 5.70
N GLU A 511 1.76 9.12 4.78
CA GLU A 511 2.32 10.35 4.18
C GLU A 511 2.54 11.44 5.23
N LEU A 512 1.60 11.62 6.17
CA LEU A 512 1.75 12.56 7.30
C LEU A 512 2.92 12.20 8.21
N ALA A 513 3.03 10.92 8.58
CA ALA A 513 4.16 10.46 9.40
C ALA A 513 5.50 10.70 8.70
N THR A 514 5.55 10.49 7.37
CA THR A 514 6.74 10.73 6.54
C THR A 514 7.08 12.23 6.48
N ALA A 515 6.10 13.08 6.22
CA ALA A 515 6.29 14.53 6.14
C ALA A 515 6.75 15.10 7.50
N GLN A 516 6.14 14.68 8.60
CA GLN A 516 6.55 15.06 9.96
C GLN A 516 7.96 14.56 10.31
N ALA A 517 8.35 13.38 9.84
CA ALA A 517 9.69 12.85 10.04
C ALA A 517 10.74 13.65 9.25
N ALA A 518 10.39 14.14 8.05
CA ALA A 518 11.27 14.98 7.22
C ALA A 518 11.48 16.39 7.80
N GLU A 519 10.48 16.95 8.48
CA GLU A 519 10.57 18.27 9.15
C GLU A 519 11.36 18.24 10.45
N ARG A 520 11.58 17.07 11.05
CA ARG A 520 12.43 16.99 12.26
C ARG A 520 13.83 17.48 11.88
N PRO A 521 14.33 18.55 12.51
CA PRO A 521 15.63 19.10 12.17
C PRO A 521 16.65 17.97 12.22
N ARG A 522 17.32 17.70 11.09
CA ARG A 522 18.50 16.83 11.07
C ARG A 522 19.48 17.47 12.03
N VAL A 523 19.52 16.97 13.26
CA VAL A 523 20.54 17.32 14.25
C VAL A 523 21.85 16.88 13.63
N GLN A 524 22.50 17.79 12.92
CA GLN A 524 23.84 17.56 12.43
C GLN A 524 24.69 17.24 13.66
N PRO A 525 25.49 16.18 13.64
CA PRO A 525 26.42 15.88 14.73
C PRO A 525 27.48 16.98 14.74
N LYS A 526 27.17 18.10 15.40
CA LYS A 526 28.15 19.10 15.79
C LYS A 526 28.85 18.54 17.02
N ALA A 527 30.12 18.22 16.81
CA ALA A 527 31.08 17.72 17.78
C ALA A 527 30.83 18.17 19.23
N ALA A 528 30.65 17.18 20.10
CA ALA A 528 31.22 17.04 21.45
C ALA A 528 31.06 18.15 22.51
N ALA A 529 30.23 19.17 22.32
CA ALA A 529 30.01 20.22 23.34
C ALA A 529 28.57 20.32 23.88
N VAL A 530 27.64 19.47 23.44
CA VAL A 530 26.20 19.58 23.77
C VAL A 530 25.67 18.40 24.62
N GLU A 531 26.47 17.36 24.86
CA GLU A 531 26.04 16.20 25.66
C GLU A 531 25.67 16.57 27.11
N GLU A 532 26.23 17.67 27.64
CA GLU A 532 25.89 18.14 29.00
C GLU A 532 24.48 18.77 29.08
N THR A 533 23.93 19.26 27.97
CA THR A 533 22.62 19.95 27.97
C THR A 533 21.44 19.00 27.73
N GLN A 534 21.64 17.90 27.00
CA GLN A 534 20.58 16.93 26.74
C GLN A 534 20.31 16.06 27.98
N GLN A 535 21.36 15.70 28.74
CA GLN A 535 21.21 14.99 30.02
C GLN A 535 20.44 15.81 31.07
N ALA A 536 20.51 17.15 31.00
CA ALA A 536 19.74 18.04 31.87
C ALA A 536 18.25 18.16 31.48
N GLN A 537 17.87 17.86 30.23
CA GLN A 537 16.48 17.97 29.77
C GLN A 537 15.63 16.77 30.21
N ASP A 538 16.24 15.59 30.34
CA ASP A 538 15.58 14.36 30.82
C ASP A 538 15.77 14.09 32.31
N ALA A 539 16.36 15.04 33.06
CA ALA A 539 16.51 14.93 34.50
C ALA A 539 15.14 14.75 35.18
N VAL A 540 15.02 13.69 35.98
CA VAL A 540 13.85 13.45 36.84
C VAL A 540 14.07 14.17 38.16
N GLN A 541 13.09 15.00 38.56
CA GLN A 541 13.06 15.69 39.83
C GLN A 541 12.04 15.03 40.75
N GLU A 542 12.45 14.74 41.99
CA GLU A 542 11.55 14.29 43.05
C GLU A 542 11.01 15.49 43.84
N LEU A 543 9.68 15.60 43.91
CA LEU A 543 8.97 16.60 44.68
C LEU A 543 8.33 15.93 45.90
N ASN A 544 8.40 16.57 47.07
CA ASN A 544 7.67 16.15 48.27
C ASN A 544 6.39 16.98 48.36
N VAL A 545 5.26 16.39 47.98
CA VAL A 545 3.94 17.03 47.98
C VAL A 545 3.20 16.58 49.23
N ALA A 546 3.13 17.44 50.25
CA ALA A 546 2.51 17.17 51.55
C ALA A 546 2.87 15.80 52.19
N GLY A 547 4.13 15.36 52.05
CA GLY A 547 4.63 14.09 52.57
C GLY A 547 4.74 12.96 51.54
N GLU A 548 4.11 13.09 50.37
CA GLU A 548 4.17 12.10 49.29
C GLU A 548 5.25 12.47 48.26
N VAL A 549 6.03 11.48 47.81
CA VAL A 549 7.09 11.69 46.81
C VAL A 549 6.54 11.52 45.40
N VAL A 550 6.66 12.55 44.57
CA VAL A 550 6.20 12.57 43.18
C VAL A 550 7.39 12.81 42.26
N ALA A 551 7.66 11.86 41.36
CA ALA A 551 8.70 11.98 40.35
C ALA A 551 8.16 12.62 39.06
N VAL A 552 8.85 13.64 38.55
CA VAL A 552 8.46 14.37 37.33
C VAL A 552 9.71 14.77 36.53
N SER A 553 9.66 14.66 35.21
CA SER A 553 10.77 15.16 34.38
C SER A 553 10.77 16.69 34.34
N VAL A 554 11.96 17.29 34.35
CA VAL A 554 12.14 18.74 34.16
C VAL A 554 11.47 19.21 32.88
N ALA A 555 11.53 18.42 31.80
CA ALA A 555 10.80 18.67 30.56
C ALA A 555 9.28 18.80 30.75
N THR A 556 8.67 18.00 31.63
CA THR A 556 7.23 18.11 31.92
C THR A 556 6.90 19.41 32.65
N LEU A 557 7.69 19.77 33.66
CA LEU A 557 7.51 21.03 34.39
C LEU A 557 7.67 22.25 33.48
N ARG A 558 8.61 22.18 32.54
CA ARG A 558 8.85 23.23 31.53
C ARG A 558 7.74 23.39 30.49
N ARG A 559 6.72 22.53 30.46
CA ARG A 559 5.53 22.75 29.60
C ARG A 559 4.54 23.74 30.20
N SER A 560 4.65 24.01 31.50
CA SER A 560 3.83 25.03 32.14
C SER A 560 4.16 26.44 31.59
N PRO A 561 3.21 27.40 31.70
CA PRO A 561 3.39 28.74 31.16
C PRO A 561 4.66 29.41 31.69
N PRO A 562 5.33 30.24 30.88
CA PRO A 562 6.44 31.07 31.34
C PRO A 562 6.04 31.86 32.60
N LYS A 563 6.95 31.94 33.58
CA LYS A 563 6.75 32.60 34.89
C LYS A 563 5.75 31.93 35.84
N SER A 564 5.20 30.76 35.50
CA SER A 564 4.40 29.99 36.46
C SER A 564 5.28 29.37 37.55
N PHE A 565 4.68 29.09 38.71
CA PHE A 565 5.36 28.39 39.80
C PHE A 565 5.93 27.02 39.35
N LEU A 566 5.18 26.25 38.57
CA LEU A 566 5.63 24.94 38.07
C LEU A 566 6.82 25.06 37.12
N ARG A 567 6.88 26.14 36.32
CA ARG A 567 8.01 26.41 35.43
C ARG A 567 9.27 26.70 36.25
N ALA A 568 9.12 27.46 37.34
CA ALA A 568 10.21 27.77 38.26
C ALA A 568 10.78 26.52 38.95
N LEU A 569 9.98 25.46 39.19
CA LEU A 569 10.47 24.18 39.72
C LEU A 569 11.44 23.48 38.74
N GLY A 570 11.15 23.54 37.44
CA GLY A 570 11.96 22.92 36.39
C GLY A 570 13.16 23.75 35.91
N ASP A 571 13.15 25.07 36.12
CA ASP A 571 14.22 25.95 35.64
C ASP A 571 15.44 26.03 36.57
N GLY A 572 15.38 25.47 37.79
CA GLY A 572 16.59 25.26 38.59
C GLY A 572 16.36 25.14 40.10
N SER A 573 17.24 24.37 40.73
CA SER A 573 17.26 24.03 42.16
C SER A 573 17.56 25.19 43.11
N ASP A 574 18.10 26.30 42.61
CA ASP A 574 18.73 27.30 43.47
C ASP A 574 17.82 28.50 43.77
N ASN A 575 16.50 28.34 43.59
CA ASN A 575 15.54 29.34 44.02
C ASN A 575 15.42 29.33 45.56
N PRO A 576 15.90 30.36 46.27
CA PRO A 576 15.90 30.40 47.73
C PRO A 576 14.49 30.44 48.34
N MET A 577 13.46 30.67 47.52
CA MET A 577 12.05 30.66 47.96
C MET A 577 11.47 29.23 48.06
N LEU A 578 12.15 28.21 47.52
CA LEU A 578 11.65 26.84 47.56
C LEU A 578 12.08 26.15 48.86
N VAL A 579 11.12 25.85 49.72
CA VAL A 579 11.33 25.05 50.93
C VAL A 579 11.75 23.64 50.51
N ARG A 580 12.77 23.09 51.16
CA ARG A 580 13.23 21.72 50.94
C ARG A 580 13.06 20.89 52.19
N ASP A 581 12.76 19.60 52.02
CA ASP A 581 12.73 18.64 53.13
C ASP A 581 14.14 18.20 53.54
N ASN A 582 14.23 17.34 54.57
CA ASN A 582 15.50 16.82 55.09
C ASN A 582 16.28 15.94 54.10
N ARG A 583 15.70 15.58 52.94
CA ARG A 583 16.37 14.84 51.86
C ARG A 583 16.71 15.74 50.68
N GLY A 584 16.54 17.06 50.83
CA GLY A 584 16.82 18.05 49.80
C GLY A 584 15.79 18.10 48.68
N ARG A 585 14.61 17.48 48.81
CA ARG A 585 13.54 17.54 47.81
C ARG A 585 12.71 18.80 48.01
N ILE A 586 12.18 19.37 46.94
CA ILE A 586 11.31 20.56 47.05
C ILE A 586 10.01 20.14 47.75
N PHE A 587 9.68 20.81 48.85
CA PHE A 587 8.45 20.61 49.61
C PHE A 587 7.33 21.52 49.10
N LEU A 588 6.19 20.92 48.79
CA LEU A 588 4.99 21.57 48.29
C LEU A 588 3.82 21.23 49.20
N ASP A 589 3.23 22.23 49.85
CA ASP A 589 2.06 22.06 50.73
C ASP A 589 0.75 22.04 49.94
N PHE A 590 0.58 21.02 49.10
CA PHE A 590 -0.63 20.78 48.31
C PHE A 590 -1.13 19.34 48.49
N PRO A 591 -2.44 19.07 48.31
CA PRO A 591 -2.95 17.70 48.27
C PRO A 591 -2.29 16.90 47.11
N PRO A 592 -1.67 15.74 47.38
CA PRO A 592 -0.90 15.00 46.37
C PRO A 592 -1.70 14.63 45.12
N ASP A 593 -2.95 14.20 45.29
CA ASP A 593 -3.78 13.71 44.18
C ASP A 593 -4.19 14.83 43.22
N ALA A 594 -4.50 16.02 43.75
CA ALA A 594 -4.77 17.20 42.93
C ALA A 594 -3.51 17.62 42.13
N PHE A 595 -2.34 17.56 42.76
CA PHE A 595 -1.08 17.89 42.11
C PHE A 595 -0.73 16.91 40.99
N LYS A 596 -0.93 15.59 41.20
CA LYS A 596 -0.76 14.56 40.17
C LYS A 596 -1.67 14.80 38.96
N CYS A 597 -2.89 15.27 39.17
CA CYS A 597 -3.79 15.62 38.06
C CYS A 597 -3.21 16.74 37.17
N ILE A 598 -2.61 17.77 37.79
CA ILE A 598 -1.93 18.85 37.07
C ILE A 598 -0.74 18.31 36.29
N LEU A 599 0.09 17.45 36.91
CA LEU A 599 1.23 16.84 36.23
C LEU A 599 0.80 15.94 35.06
N ASN A 600 -0.27 15.16 35.23
CA ASN A 600 -0.80 14.33 34.16
C ASN A 600 -1.32 15.18 32.99
N HIS A 601 -1.96 16.32 33.27
CA HIS A 601 -2.33 17.26 32.22
C HIS A 601 -1.09 17.76 31.44
N LEU A 602 -0.03 18.21 32.13
CA LEU A 602 1.23 18.64 31.49
C LEU A 602 1.92 17.51 30.72
N ARG A 603 1.85 16.28 31.24
CA ARG A 603 2.32 15.08 30.53
C ARG A 603 1.53 14.94 29.25
N MET A 604 0.20 14.98 29.25
CA MET A 604 -0.62 14.79 28.05
C MET A 604 -0.49 15.91 27.01
N GLN A 605 0.01 17.10 27.36
CA GLN A 605 0.15 18.22 26.41
C GLN A 605 1.05 17.93 25.20
N HIS A 606 2.04 17.02 25.27
CA HIS A 606 2.82 16.62 24.07
C HIS A 606 2.01 15.83 23.03
N LEU A 607 0.84 15.33 23.41
CA LEU A 607 -0.05 14.61 22.51
C LEU A 607 -1.03 15.57 21.82
N LYS A 608 -1.14 16.83 22.26
CA LYS A 608 -1.96 17.86 21.62
C LYS A 608 -1.13 18.66 20.59
N PRO A 609 -1.65 18.91 19.37
CA PRO A 609 -0.99 19.77 18.38
C PRO A 609 -0.71 21.17 18.93
N GLN A 610 0.47 21.74 18.63
CA GLN A 610 0.96 23.01 19.19
C GLN A 610 0.01 24.21 18.99
N SER A 611 -0.91 24.15 18.03
CA SER A 611 -1.84 25.24 17.68
C SER A 611 -3.00 25.45 18.68
N THR A 612 -3.16 24.59 19.68
CA THR A 612 -4.26 24.70 20.68
C THR A 612 -3.78 25.00 22.10
N LEU A 613 -2.48 25.27 22.29
CA LEU A 613 -1.95 25.57 23.62
C LEU A 613 -2.55 26.87 24.18
N TRP A 614 -3.44 26.70 25.17
CA TRP A 614 -4.04 27.71 26.06
C TRP A 614 -5.34 28.41 25.62
N CYS A 615 -6.10 27.84 24.68
CA CYS A 615 -7.54 28.11 24.65
C CYS A 615 -8.24 27.20 25.68
N ALA A 616 -8.97 27.78 26.64
CA ALA A 616 -9.71 27.01 27.64
C ALA A 616 -10.82 26.19 26.96
N ASP A 617 -10.54 24.92 26.68
CA ASP A 617 -11.52 23.95 26.21
C ASP A 617 -12.52 23.56 27.33
N GLU A 618 -13.66 23.02 26.94
CA GLU A 618 -14.74 22.63 27.86
C GLU A 618 -14.29 21.51 28.83
N GLU A 619 -13.31 20.69 28.42
CA GLU A 619 -12.65 19.70 29.30
C GLU A 619 -11.93 20.36 30.48
N THR A 620 -11.21 21.46 30.25
CA THR A 620 -10.53 22.20 31.32
C THR A 620 -11.54 22.80 32.30
N ARG A 621 -12.71 23.25 31.81
CA ARG A 621 -13.83 23.71 32.67
C ARG A 621 -14.46 22.58 33.47
N GLN A 622 -14.62 21.40 32.87
CA GLN A 622 -15.16 20.23 33.55
C GLN A 622 -14.19 19.68 34.59
N LEU A 623 -12.87 19.70 34.32
CA LEU A 623 -11.84 19.31 35.28
C LEU A 623 -11.79 20.26 36.49
N ALA A 624 -11.94 21.57 36.27
CA ALA A 624 -12.07 22.53 37.37
C ALA A 624 -13.33 22.26 38.22
N LYS A 625 -14.45 21.88 37.59
CA LYS A 625 -15.68 21.49 38.32
C LYS A 625 -15.50 20.18 39.10
N SER A 626 -14.84 19.17 38.53
CA SER A 626 -14.66 17.86 39.17
C SER A 626 -13.64 17.87 40.32
N LEU A 627 -12.68 18.82 40.29
CA LEU A 627 -11.74 19.08 41.39
C LEU A 627 -12.34 19.92 42.53
N GLY A 628 -13.65 20.18 42.52
CA GLY A 628 -14.34 20.83 43.64
C GLY A 628 -14.19 22.36 43.68
N PHE A 629 -13.77 23.00 42.58
CA PHE A 629 -13.75 24.47 42.47
C PHE A 629 -15.17 25.02 42.24
N ALA A 630 -16.09 24.76 43.16
CA ALA A 630 -17.38 25.44 43.22
C ALA A 630 -17.23 26.77 43.96
N ALA A 631 -17.70 27.84 43.34
CA ALA A 631 -17.67 29.21 43.85
C ALA A 631 -18.29 29.33 45.26
N ARG A 632 -17.44 29.38 46.30
CA ARG A 632 -17.77 30.03 47.56
C ARG A 632 -16.57 30.83 48.05
N CYS A 633 -16.84 32.09 48.35
CA CYS A 633 -15.91 33.17 48.66
C CYS A 633 -14.95 32.84 49.81
N ALA A 634 -13.64 32.98 49.58
CA ALA A 634 -12.64 33.23 50.63
C ALA A 634 -11.46 34.07 50.08
N PRO A 635 -10.84 34.96 50.88
CA PRO A 635 -9.75 35.85 50.42
C PRO A 635 -8.46 35.13 49.98
N SER A 636 -8.29 33.86 50.34
CA SER A 636 -7.13 33.02 49.98
C SER A 636 -7.09 32.61 48.50
N TYR A 637 -8.20 32.74 47.75
CA TYR A 637 -8.29 32.40 46.32
C TYR A 637 -7.47 33.32 45.40
N ARG A 638 -7.18 34.56 45.82
CA ARG A 638 -6.36 35.48 45.01
C ARG A 638 -4.90 35.04 44.90
N LEU A 639 -4.39 34.31 45.90
CA LEU A 639 -2.99 33.92 45.94
C LEU A 639 -2.69 32.74 45.00
N LEU A 640 -3.60 31.77 44.89
CA LEU A 640 -3.44 30.56 44.06
C LEU A 640 -3.59 30.85 42.56
N CYS A 641 -4.56 31.69 42.17
CA CYS A 641 -4.74 32.08 40.76
C CYS A 641 -3.64 33.05 40.28
N ALA A 642 -3.10 33.88 41.17
CA ALA A 642 -1.97 34.76 40.87
C ALA A 642 -0.63 34.00 40.77
N THR A 643 -0.42 32.94 41.55
CA THR A 643 0.80 32.09 41.48
C THR A 643 0.83 31.14 40.28
N LEU A 644 -0.33 30.76 39.74
CA LEU A 644 -0.45 29.85 38.59
C LEU A 644 -0.54 30.56 37.22
N GLY A 645 -0.52 31.90 37.17
CA GLY A 645 -0.55 32.64 35.90
C GLY A 645 -1.88 32.53 35.13
N VAL A 646 -2.98 32.22 35.82
CA VAL A 646 -4.31 32.00 35.21
C VAL A 646 -5.12 33.31 35.20
N ALA A 647 -4.53 34.40 34.71
CA ALA A 647 -5.21 35.70 34.64
C ALA A 647 -6.35 35.72 33.59
N ALA A 648 -6.31 34.85 32.59
CA ALA A 648 -7.31 34.78 31.52
C ALA A 648 -8.69 34.27 31.97
N LEU A 649 -8.78 33.62 33.13
CA LEU A 649 -10.05 33.04 33.62
C LEU A 649 -11.00 34.08 34.23
N CYS A 650 -10.49 35.24 34.67
CA CYS A 650 -11.31 36.28 35.29
C CYS A 650 -11.97 37.24 34.28
N ILE A 651 -11.44 37.38 33.07
CA ILE A 651 -11.95 38.37 32.10
C ILE A 651 -13.16 37.84 31.31
N VAL A 652 -13.30 36.52 31.17
CA VAL A 652 -14.42 35.92 30.40
C VAL A 652 -15.67 35.67 31.26
N LEU A 653 -15.54 35.60 32.58
CA LEU A 653 -16.67 35.42 33.51
C LEU A 653 -17.29 36.73 34.02
N TRP A 654 -16.86 37.89 33.51
CA TRP A 654 -17.38 39.20 33.91
C TRP A 654 -18.14 39.96 32.80
N ARG A 655 -18.43 39.28 31.68
CA ARG A 655 -19.40 39.74 30.66
C ARG A 655 -20.37 38.62 30.29
N LYS A 656 -21.24 38.27 31.23
CA LYS A 656 -22.65 37.94 31.03
C LYS A 656 -23.34 37.85 32.39
#